data_AF-A0A953MBF8-F1
#
_entry.id   AF-A0A953MBF8-F1
#
_cell.length_a   1.000
_cell.length_b   1.000
_cell.length_c   1.000
_cell.angle_alpha   90.00
_cell.angle_beta   90.00
_cell.angle_gamma   90.00
#
_symmetry.space_group_name_H-M   'P 1'
#
loop_
_entity.id
_entity.type
_entity.pdbx_description
1 polymer ?
#
loop_
_entity_poly.entity_id
_entity_poly.type
_entity_poly.pdbx_seq_one_letter_code
_entity_poly.pdbx_strand_id
1 'polypeptide(L)'
;MTAVTFGQLKDEGMKRQAMLHMQAGRYGEAIDLLNKYISINARSAEGYNLRGLCFEKRSEYEKAVLDFRRASKLAVDDNEIKRNLQRTMEVWHRILYNRIDGFKREIAIDPSNPFNYLEIGKSYRWLEEWALAEQWYDEYLARDDDASPDEIIRYSIILAHTGSIVKGEKILKKYVERYPEDWRLWSRYGYFTLWLGKYDTARNAFTTSLGFKPFFKEAQDGLDLAKNEPYVTLAQPREFERVDRIYPIDRYYNLLRNNPNDDGARFSLIEELLLAERFQEAYEQMNYLAPNYEGVPSYESLRERVETVRQEQKEQKIEDLHGLLKDDPQNSDAVRALAEVYSANEEYQDAINILSEYLAENPNDDELQFFLAQIFSYDRQYDPAYEHALQAVELNPENPQYNLLTGQLEVWLSKDPESARYHLEKTLQYEPDNLYALIAMGTLNFQTQNYDESQRYADKALKIAPDDPDVDQLLSMLEFLKMRVAEDKLIEQLNYGRELAQEKNYYEALPYYEDYISKTSPTPDIMYELADVYVGLERYDDAIAIYDDQLSQSYDPDMDKMRAKVIYWSGDSLRALDEFERLVDDDPSDLEMKMYLGDSYAKMQQYPEAKEIYSELLEVAPESYDIEQRLDWLPPDPEDESGFSRTWRNFTNYLFSYMVVSPLGYGFTDDLDFSLVYGGIGLEIGLARYISVGGTWQRGYLQNDNDRLHYTQLMGHVYIRPIEEVVLSFGYGEVYSPYAIRQPVVQTGLRYTHKEKDRLTIGGQYIRNDAAFLLYSPYLVRTRLLGEIFSLDAEHNTKYGLYLSGLYQYILTDDRDDIPDNVGNNFRAKVGRRFYEELLLGYEYFFSDFRYNLVYYYTPQEFSSHSLFAVWQIVDDGIWDFRIGGKIGYIPQSDYLLRELNARVIYDVFERLRISGNAFWGNTFRDEDGYTSASFYLTAFWTLY
;
A
#
# COMPACT_ATOMS: atom_id res chain seq x y z
N MET A 1 32.94 28.57 21.56
CA MET A 1 32.35 27.34 21.00
C MET A 1 31.34 27.79 19.98
N THR A 2 31.72 27.72 18.71
CA THR A 2 31.21 28.52 17.59
C THR A 2 30.18 27.74 16.79
N ALA A 3 29.38 28.44 15.96
CA ALA A 3 28.31 27.88 15.13
C ALA A 3 28.69 26.64 14.28
N VAL A 4 29.99 26.47 13.97
CA VAL A 4 30.57 25.29 13.32
C VAL A 4 30.24 23.98 14.06
N THR A 5 30.29 23.99 15.40
CA THR A 5 29.93 22.81 16.22
C THR A 5 28.42 22.49 16.16
N PHE A 6 27.55 23.48 15.92
CA PHE A 6 26.10 23.27 15.79
C PHE A 6 25.71 22.72 14.41
N GLY A 7 26.38 23.15 13.34
CA GLY A 7 26.19 22.60 11.98
C GLY A 7 26.61 21.13 11.88
N GLN A 8 27.80 20.80 12.40
CA GLN A 8 28.28 19.41 12.44
C GLN A 8 27.38 18.48 13.27
N LEU A 9 26.79 18.97 14.37
CA LEU A 9 25.83 18.19 15.17
C LEU A 9 24.51 17.94 14.43
N LYS A 10 24.08 18.90 13.59
CA LYS A 10 22.83 18.80 12.82
C LYS A 10 22.97 17.82 11.65
N ASP A 11 24.10 17.82 10.96
CA ASP A 11 24.40 16.93 9.84
C ASP A 11 24.53 15.46 10.27
N GLU A 12 25.26 15.20 11.36
CA GLU A 12 25.36 13.87 11.98
C GLU A 12 24.01 13.38 12.55
N GLY A 13 23.12 14.31 12.91
CA GLY A 13 21.74 14.01 13.29
C GLY A 13 20.91 13.51 12.12
N MET A 14 20.95 14.21 10.98
CA MET A 14 20.24 13.81 9.76
C MET A 14 20.72 12.45 9.24
N LYS A 15 22.03 12.23 9.24
CA LYS A 15 22.62 10.93 8.84
C LYS A 15 22.13 9.80 9.75
N ARG A 16 22.14 10.01 11.07
CA ARG A 16 21.64 9.01 12.05
C ARG A 16 20.16 8.71 11.86
N GLN A 17 19.34 9.73 11.65
CA GLN A 17 17.92 9.54 11.34
C GLN A 17 17.73 8.75 10.05
N ALA A 18 18.45 9.10 8.97
CA ALA A 18 18.38 8.35 7.72
C ALA A 18 18.72 6.87 7.91
N MET A 19 19.77 6.55 8.69
CA MET A 19 20.12 5.16 9.02
C MET A 19 19.04 4.45 9.86
N LEU A 20 18.35 5.14 10.78
CA LEU A 20 17.22 4.58 11.52
C LEU A 20 16.03 4.26 10.60
N HIS A 21 15.71 5.16 9.66
CA HIS A 21 14.70 4.91 8.63
C HIS A 21 15.08 3.71 7.74
N MET A 22 16.36 3.59 7.36
CA MET A 22 16.86 2.42 6.62
C MET A 22 16.72 1.11 7.41
N GLN A 23 16.97 1.13 8.72
CA GLN A 23 16.79 -0.04 9.60
C GLN A 23 15.31 -0.42 9.75
N ALA A 24 14.42 0.57 9.76
CA ALA A 24 12.98 0.37 9.77
C ALA A 24 12.39 -0.01 8.39
N GLY A 25 13.22 -0.14 7.35
CA GLY A 25 12.78 -0.47 5.98
C GLY A 25 12.15 0.70 5.21
N ARG A 26 12.16 1.92 5.77
CA ARG A 26 11.56 3.12 5.16
C ARG A 26 12.58 3.87 4.30
N TYR A 27 12.92 3.29 3.15
CA TYR A 27 13.98 3.79 2.29
C TYR A 27 13.67 5.13 1.58
N GLY A 28 12.39 5.49 1.39
CA GLY A 28 12.00 6.78 0.81
C GLY A 28 12.37 7.96 1.70
N GLU A 29 11.90 7.94 2.95
CA GLU A 29 12.23 8.96 3.95
C GLU A 29 13.75 9.06 4.21
N ALA A 30 14.44 7.92 4.17
CA ALA A 30 15.90 7.90 4.25
C ALA A 30 16.56 8.63 3.08
N ILE A 31 16.05 8.46 1.85
CA ILE A 31 16.55 9.18 0.66
C ILE A 31 16.33 10.69 0.80
N ASP A 32 15.19 11.14 1.30
CA ASP A 32 14.92 12.58 1.47
C ASP A 32 15.85 13.23 2.49
N LEU A 33 16.12 12.54 3.59
CA LEU A 33 17.11 12.97 4.58
C LEU A 33 18.52 12.94 4.00
N LEU A 34 18.86 11.93 3.20
CA LEU A 34 20.16 11.82 2.54
C LEU A 34 20.35 12.86 1.44
N ASN A 35 19.28 13.29 0.74
CA ASN A 35 19.33 14.40 -0.22
C ASN A 35 19.74 15.71 0.47
N LYS A 36 19.11 16.00 1.62
CA LYS A 36 19.46 17.15 2.47
C LYS A 36 20.87 17.02 3.05
N TYR A 37 21.27 15.82 3.46
CA TYR A 37 22.62 15.57 3.94
C TYR A 37 23.68 15.79 2.84
N ILE A 38 23.44 15.30 1.63
CA ILE A 38 24.34 15.43 0.48
C ILE A 38 24.43 16.88 0.01
N SER A 39 23.34 17.67 0.05
CA SER A 39 23.41 19.08 -0.35
C SER A 39 24.32 19.90 0.57
N ILE A 40 24.39 19.54 1.86
CA ILE A 40 25.29 20.16 2.85
C ILE A 40 26.70 19.55 2.76
N ASN A 41 26.79 18.23 2.52
CA ASN A 41 28.04 17.46 2.55
C ASN A 41 28.39 16.83 1.18
N ALA A 42 28.36 17.62 0.11
CA ALA A 42 28.47 17.13 -1.28
C ALA A 42 29.80 16.41 -1.63
N ARG A 43 30.81 16.49 -0.74
CA ARG A 43 32.13 15.85 -0.86
C ARG A 43 32.29 14.61 -0.01
N SER A 44 31.32 14.28 0.84
CA SER A 44 31.34 13.04 1.63
C SER A 44 30.91 11.86 0.77
N ALA A 45 31.76 10.83 0.67
CA ALA A 45 31.41 9.58 -0.02
C ALA A 45 30.27 8.83 0.69
N GLU A 46 30.12 9.03 2.00
CA GLU A 46 29.21 8.29 2.87
C GLU A 46 27.74 8.56 2.52
N GLY A 47 27.37 9.82 2.24
CA GLY A 47 26.01 10.19 1.85
C GLY A 47 25.57 9.51 0.56
N TYR A 48 26.43 9.53 -0.46
CA TYR A 48 26.16 8.85 -1.73
C TYR A 48 26.13 7.32 -1.56
N ASN A 49 27.01 6.74 -0.74
CA ASN A 49 26.98 5.29 -0.48
C ASN A 49 25.67 4.86 0.22
N LEU A 50 25.22 5.60 1.24
CA LEU A 50 23.97 5.31 1.95
C LEU A 50 22.74 5.49 1.04
N ARG A 51 22.72 6.52 0.19
CA ARG A 51 21.62 6.76 -0.74
C ARG A 51 21.60 5.72 -1.86
N GLY A 52 22.79 5.32 -2.35
CA GLY A 52 22.96 4.20 -3.27
C GLY A 52 22.41 2.88 -2.71
N LEU A 53 22.65 2.59 -1.42
CA LEU A 53 22.07 1.43 -0.74
C LEU A 53 20.54 1.50 -0.64
N CYS A 54 19.98 2.69 -0.41
CA CYS A 54 18.53 2.89 -0.40
C CYS A 54 17.92 2.64 -1.79
N PHE A 55 18.52 3.19 -2.85
CA PHE A 55 18.09 2.94 -4.22
C PHE A 55 18.21 1.47 -4.61
N GLU A 56 19.29 0.79 -4.21
CA GLU A 56 19.45 -0.64 -4.44
C GLU A 56 18.35 -1.45 -3.75
N LYS A 57 17.96 -1.10 -2.51
CA LYS A 57 16.86 -1.76 -1.79
C LYS A 57 15.50 -1.52 -2.40
N ARG A 58 15.32 -0.39 -3.09
CA ARG A 58 14.13 -0.06 -3.89
C ARG A 58 14.17 -0.63 -5.32
N SER A 59 15.21 -1.39 -5.68
CA SER A 59 15.43 -1.92 -7.04
C SER A 59 15.66 -0.84 -8.11
N GLU A 60 16.01 0.38 -7.71
CA GLU A 60 16.37 1.49 -8.61
C GLU A 60 17.87 1.43 -8.96
N TYR A 61 18.26 0.36 -9.66
CA TYR A 61 19.67 0.01 -9.87
C TYR A 61 20.48 1.04 -10.66
N GLU A 62 19.86 1.77 -11.60
CA GLU A 62 20.53 2.84 -12.34
C GLU A 62 21.01 3.97 -11.42
N LYS A 63 20.10 4.48 -10.56
CA LYS A 63 20.40 5.53 -9.59
C LYS A 63 21.41 5.04 -8.55
N ALA A 64 21.29 3.79 -8.11
CA ALA A 64 22.25 3.17 -7.20
C ALA A 64 23.66 3.09 -7.81
N VAL A 65 23.80 2.69 -9.09
CA VAL A 65 25.09 2.65 -9.78
C VAL A 65 25.70 4.06 -9.89
N LEU A 66 24.91 5.09 -10.19
CA LEU A 66 25.40 6.47 -10.25
C LEU A 66 25.94 6.95 -8.90
N ASP A 67 25.19 6.72 -7.83
CA ASP A 67 25.58 7.11 -6.47
C ASP A 67 26.80 6.33 -5.99
N PHE A 68 26.87 5.01 -6.23
CA PHE A 68 28.07 4.23 -5.89
C PHE A 68 29.29 4.62 -6.73
N ARG A 69 29.13 4.97 -8.02
CA ARG A 69 30.22 5.51 -8.85
C ARG A 69 30.71 6.84 -8.29
N ARG A 70 29.80 7.71 -7.83
CA ARG A 70 30.17 8.98 -7.19
C ARG A 70 30.90 8.75 -5.88
N ALA A 71 30.37 7.87 -5.02
CA ALA A 71 31.00 7.49 -3.76
C ALA A 71 32.39 6.89 -3.98
N SER A 72 32.57 6.00 -4.96
CA SER A 72 33.85 5.37 -5.27
C SER A 72 34.89 6.35 -5.82
N LYS A 73 34.46 7.45 -6.46
CA LYS A 73 35.36 8.54 -6.89
C LYS A 73 35.80 9.41 -5.72
N LEU A 74 34.94 9.60 -4.72
CA LEU A 74 35.22 10.41 -3.53
C LEU A 74 36.07 9.65 -2.50
N ALA A 75 35.90 8.33 -2.41
CA ALA A 75 36.67 7.43 -1.52
C ALA A 75 37.30 6.28 -2.33
N VAL A 76 38.39 6.59 -3.02
CA VAL A 76 39.05 5.71 -4.01
C VAL A 76 39.55 4.39 -3.40
N ASP A 77 39.85 4.35 -2.11
CA ASP A 77 40.41 3.17 -1.42
C ASP A 77 39.40 2.41 -0.55
N ASP A 78 38.11 2.79 -0.60
CA ASP A 78 37.08 2.12 0.19
C ASP A 78 36.62 0.80 -0.45
N ASN A 79 36.97 -0.32 0.20
CA ASN A 79 36.63 -1.66 -0.27
C ASN A 79 35.14 -2.01 -0.13
N GLU A 80 34.39 -1.33 0.75
CA GLU A 80 32.96 -1.55 0.88
C GLU A 80 32.20 -0.91 -0.29
N ILE A 81 32.52 0.35 -0.60
CA ILE A 81 31.90 1.07 -1.72
C ILE A 81 32.19 0.35 -3.04
N LYS A 82 33.42 -0.16 -3.24
CA LYS A 82 33.77 -0.96 -4.43
C LYS A 82 32.94 -2.25 -4.54
N ARG A 83 32.72 -2.95 -3.41
CA ARG A 83 31.88 -4.16 -3.39
C ARG A 83 30.42 -3.84 -3.68
N ASN A 84 29.88 -2.77 -3.11
CA ASN A 84 28.51 -2.31 -3.36
C ASN A 84 28.32 -1.94 -4.84
N LEU A 85 29.27 -1.20 -5.41
CA LEU A 85 29.28 -0.84 -6.82
C LEU A 85 29.32 -2.08 -7.71
N GLN A 86 30.26 -3.01 -7.48
CA GLN A 86 30.42 -4.22 -8.30
C GLN A 86 29.14 -5.07 -8.28
N ARG A 87 28.59 -5.35 -7.10
CA ARG A 87 27.36 -6.14 -6.95
C ARG A 87 26.19 -5.49 -7.69
N THR A 88 26.00 -4.19 -7.51
CA THR A 88 24.90 -3.46 -8.14
C THR A 88 25.07 -3.41 -9.66
N MET A 89 26.31 -3.25 -10.14
CA MET A 89 26.63 -3.32 -11.56
C MET A 89 26.29 -4.69 -12.14
N GLU A 90 26.64 -5.80 -11.50
CA GLU A 90 26.31 -7.16 -11.99
C GLU A 90 24.78 -7.33 -12.20
N VAL A 91 23.97 -6.82 -11.26
CA VAL A 91 22.51 -6.85 -11.40
C VAL A 91 22.03 -5.93 -12.53
N TRP A 92 22.59 -4.71 -12.60
CA TRP A 92 22.23 -3.74 -13.63
C TRP A 92 22.58 -4.23 -15.04
N HIS A 93 23.76 -4.84 -15.23
CA HIS A 93 24.19 -5.38 -16.52
C HIS A 93 23.24 -6.48 -16.99
N ARG A 94 22.78 -7.35 -16.09
CA ARG A 94 21.78 -8.37 -16.42
C ARG A 94 20.46 -7.76 -16.88
N ILE A 95 20.01 -6.68 -16.25
CA ILE A 95 18.79 -5.95 -16.65
C ILE A 95 18.98 -5.35 -18.05
N LEU A 96 20.13 -4.72 -18.30
CA LEU A 96 20.45 -4.12 -19.61
C LEU A 96 20.51 -5.16 -20.73
N TYR A 97 21.11 -6.33 -20.51
CA TYR A 97 21.12 -7.40 -21.51
C TYR A 97 19.71 -7.92 -21.82
N ASN A 98 18.86 -8.11 -20.79
CA ASN A 98 17.47 -8.50 -21.00
C ASN A 98 16.68 -7.43 -21.78
N ARG A 99 16.94 -6.15 -21.49
CA ARG A 99 16.34 -5.00 -22.18
C ARG A 99 16.74 -4.97 -23.66
N ILE A 100 18.02 -5.19 -23.95
CA ILE A 100 18.54 -5.29 -25.32
C ILE A 100 17.83 -6.43 -26.08
N ASP A 101 17.69 -7.61 -25.46
CA ASP A 101 17.00 -8.74 -26.10
C ASP A 101 15.51 -8.47 -26.34
N GLY A 102 14.85 -7.74 -25.44
CA GLY A 102 13.48 -7.25 -25.62
C GLY A 102 13.36 -6.37 -26.86
N PHE A 103 14.16 -5.31 -26.96
CA PHE A 103 14.12 -4.41 -28.11
C PHE A 103 14.53 -5.08 -29.42
N LYS A 104 15.46 -6.05 -29.41
CA LYS A 104 15.79 -6.84 -30.60
C LYS A 104 14.58 -7.65 -31.12
N ARG A 105 13.72 -8.14 -30.22
CA ARG A 105 12.48 -8.83 -30.63
C ARG A 105 11.47 -7.84 -31.21
N GLU A 106 11.37 -6.65 -30.65
CA GLU A 106 10.50 -5.59 -31.18
C GLU A 106 10.96 -5.11 -32.55
N ILE A 107 12.27 -4.99 -32.78
CA ILE A 107 12.84 -4.68 -34.11
C ILE A 107 12.49 -5.77 -35.13
N ALA A 108 12.38 -7.04 -34.72
CA ALA A 108 11.95 -8.12 -35.61
C ALA A 108 10.47 -8.00 -36.03
N ILE A 109 9.67 -7.26 -35.26
CA ILE A 109 8.26 -6.98 -35.55
C ILE A 109 8.14 -5.70 -36.39
N ASP A 110 8.79 -4.62 -35.94
CA ASP A 110 8.84 -3.32 -36.62
C ASP A 110 10.31 -2.83 -36.75
N PRO A 111 10.95 -3.07 -37.90
CA PRO A 111 12.31 -2.63 -38.14
C PRO A 111 12.45 -1.11 -38.35
N SER A 112 11.35 -0.40 -38.55
CA SER A 112 11.35 1.03 -38.92
C SER A 112 11.42 1.98 -37.73
N ASN A 113 11.04 1.51 -36.53
CA ASN A 113 11.01 2.33 -35.33
C ASN A 113 12.43 2.67 -34.83
N PRO A 114 12.89 3.93 -34.90
CA PRO A 114 14.23 4.35 -34.47
C PRO A 114 14.46 4.23 -32.96
N PHE A 115 13.40 4.35 -32.15
CA PHE A 115 13.46 4.30 -30.69
C PHE A 115 14.13 3.01 -30.17
N ASN A 116 13.80 1.87 -30.78
CA ASN A 116 14.34 0.58 -30.35
C ASN A 116 15.86 0.49 -30.56
N TYR A 117 16.39 1.08 -31.63
CA TYR A 117 17.82 1.13 -31.91
C TYR A 117 18.53 2.07 -30.93
N LEU A 118 17.92 3.22 -30.63
CA LEU A 118 18.44 4.17 -29.64
C LEU A 118 18.56 3.53 -28.25
N GLU A 119 17.52 2.86 -27.78
CA GLU A 119 17.52 2.25 -26.45
C GLU A 119 18.52 1.09 -26.32
N ILE A 120 18.75 0.33 -27.41
CA ILE A 120 19.83 -0.65 -27.46
C ILE A 120 21.20 0.05 -27.41
N GLY A 121 21.39 1.13 -28.17
CA GLY A 121 22.62 1.94 -28.15
C GLY A 121 22.92 2.51 -26.76
N LYS A 122 21.91 3.06 -26.08
CA LYS A 122 21.99 3.54 -24.69
C LYS A 122 22.34 2.42 -23.72
N SER A 123 21.77 1.24 -23.91
CA SER A 123 22.05 0.07 -23.06
C SER A 123 23.50 -0.41 -23.23
N TYR A 124 24.01 -0.52 -24.45
CA TYR A 124 25.42 -0.86 -24.70
C TYR A 124 26.39 0.21 -24.21
N ARG A 125 26.00 1.50 -24.25
CA ARG A 125 26.78 2.57 -23.62
C ARG A 125 26.88 2.37 -22.11
N TRP A 126 25.78 2.05 -21.44
CA TRP A 126 25.78 1.76 -19.99
C TRP A 126 26.60 0.54 -19.60
N LEU A 127 26.67 -0.46 -20.49
CA LEU A 127 27.55 -1.63 -20.39
C LEU A 127 29.03 -1.31 -20.72
N GLU A 128 29.32 -0.08 -21.15
CA GLU A 128 30.65 0.35 -21.62
C GLU A 128 31.18 -0.46 -22.82
N GLU A 129 30.27 -1.06 -23.60
CA GLU A 129 30.56 -1.76 -24.85
C GLU A 129 30.54 -0.76 -26.02
N TRP A 130 31.50 0.17 -26.01
CA TRP A 130 31.53 1.37 -26.86
C TRP A 130 31.35 1.10 -28.35
N ALA A 131 31.98 0.05 -28.88
CA ALA A 131 31.90 -0.29 -30.31
C ALA A 131 30.48 -0.72 -30.73
N LEU A 132 29.79 -1.48 -29.89
CA LEU A 132 28.41 -1.88 -30.14
C LEU A 132 27.47 -0.70 -29.95
N ALA A 133 27.69 0.12 -28.91
CA ALA A 133 26.95 1.35 -28.74
C ALA A 133 27.04 2.26 -29.97
N GLU A 134 28.24 2.39 -30.58
CA GLU A 134 28.43 3.16 -31.80
C GLU A 134 27.60 2.61 -32.96
N GLN A 135 27.67 1.29 -33.20
CA GLN A 135 26.93 0.63 -34.28
C GLN A 135 25.42 0.81 -34.14
N TRP A 136 24.88 0.72 -32.91
CA TRP A 136 23.45 0.88 -32.68
C TRP A 136 23.00 2.35 -32.79
N TYR A 137 23.84 3.30 -32.38
CA TYR A 137 23.59 4.73 -32.63
C TYR A 137 23.66 5.07 -34.13
N ASP A 138 24.49 4.40 -34.93
CA ASP A 138 24.47 4.54 -36.40
C ASP A 138 23.14 4.09 -37.00
N GLU A 139 22.67 2.91 -36.58
CA GLU A 139 21.38 2.38 -37.02
C GLU A 139 20.22 3.28 -36.60
N TYR A 140 20.30 3.88 -35.41
CA TYR A 140 19.35 4.90 -34.97
C TYR A 140 19.35 6.11 -35.90
N LEU A 141 20.50 6.76 -36.12
CA LEU A 141 20.59 7.96 -36.96
C LEU A 141 20.28 7.70 -38.44
N ALA A 142 20.40 6.46 -38.90
CA ALA A 142 19.99 6.07 -40.25
C ALA A 142 18.45 6.07 -40.43
N ARG A 143 17.69 6.00 -39.35
CA ARG A 143 16.21 5.96 -39.34
C ARG A 143 15.61 7.26 -38.84
N ASP A 144 16.26 7.89 -37.87
CA ASP A 144 15.89 9.18 -37.33
C ASP A 144 17.05 10.16 -37.47
N ASP A 145 16.93 11.02 -38.47
CA ASP A 145 17.93 12.04 -38.73
C ASP A 145 17.68 13.32 -37.94
N ASP A 146 16.68 13.37 -37.06
CA ASP A 146 16.28 14.53 -36.25
C ASP A 146 16.50 14.33 -34.75
N ALA A 147 17.58 13.63 -34.41
CA ALA A 147 18.00 13.46 -33.03
C ALA A 147 18.24 14.81 -32.31
N SER A 148 17.78 14.89 -31.07
CA SER A 148 17.97 16.08 -30.22
C SER A 148 19.45 16.36 -29.93
N PRO A 149 19.80 17.61 -29.60
CA PRO A 149 21.16 17.97 -29.18
C PRO A 149 21.73 17.07 -28.07
N ASP A 150 20.91 16.70 -27.08
CA ASP A 150 21.31 15.82 -25.98
C ASP A 150 21.71 14.42 -26.45
N GLU A 151 20.99 13.83 -27.40
CA GLU A 151 21.35 12.52 -27.95
C GLU A 151 22.62 12.58 -28.81
N ILE A 152 22.82 13.66 -29.55
CA ILE A 152 24.06 13.87 -30.31
C ILE A 152 25.25 14.10 -29.39
N ILE A 153 25.07 14.80 -28.27
CA ILE A 153 26.10 14.93 -27.23
C ILE A 153 26.43 13.55 -26.65
N ARG A 154 25.43 12.73 -26.30
CA ARG A 154 25.66 11.34 -25.84
C ARG A 154 26.42 10.53 -26.89
N TYR A 155 26.07 10.67 -28.16
CA TYR A 155 26.74 9.96 -29.23
C TYR A 155 28.18 10.42 -29.45
N SER A 156 28.45 11.72 -29.30
CA SER A 156 29.81 12.27 -29.38
C SER A 156 30.74 11.67 -28.32
N ILE A 157 30.23 11.32 -27.14
CA ILE A 157 30.99 10.62 -26.09
C ILE A 157 31.39 9.22 -26.58
N ILE A 158 30.45 8.48 -27.19
CA ILE A 158 30.69 7.15 -27.74
C ILE A 158 31.77 7.22 -28.84
N LEU A 159 31.61 8.15 -29.79
CA LEU A 159 32.57 8.37 -30.89
C LEU A 159 33.96 8.76 -30.38
N ALA A 160 34.03 9.53 -29.30
CA ALA A 160 35.31 9.84 -28.66
C ALA A 160 35.93 8.57 -28.05
N HIS A 161 35.16 7.69 -27.41
CA HIS A 161 35.66 6.44 -26.83
C HIS A 161 36.12 5.42 -27.87
N THR A 162 35.44 5.34 -29.02
CA THR A 162 35.82 4.44 -30.11
C THR A 162 36.92 5.00 -31.01
N GLY A 163 37.23 6.30 -30.89
CA GLY A 163 38.22 6.98 -31.72
C GLY A 163 37.70 7.40 -33.09
N SER A 164 36.39 7.34 -33.32
CA SER A 164 35.69 7.72 -34.56
C SER A 164 35.59 9.25 -34.75
N ILE A 165 36.71 9.97 -34.58
CA ILE A 165 36.74 11.44 -34.53
C ILE A 165 36.33 12.08 -35.87
N VAL A 166 36.81 11.55 -37.00
CA VAL A 166 36.45 12.09 -38.34
C VAL A 166 34.95 11.96 -38.63
N LYS A 167 34.33 10.87 -38.16
CA LYS A 167 32.90 10.64 -38.30
C LYS A 167 32.12 11.58 -37.38
N GLY A 168 32.53 11.71 -36.12
CA GLY A 168 31.89 12.61 -35.17
C GLY A 168 31.97 14.08 -35.58
N GLU A 169 33.06 14.53 -36.20
CA GLU A 169 33.15 15.90 -36.72
C GLU A 169 32.08 16.18 -37.79
N LYS A 170 31.84 15.25 -38.72
CA LYS A 170 30.80 15.40 -39.75
C LYS A 170 29.40 15.45 -39.16
N ILE A 171 29.14 14.60 -38.16
CA ILE A 171 27.85 14.54 -37.47
C ILE A 171 27.65 15.82 -36.67
N LEU A 172 28.60 16.19 -35.82
CA LEU A 172 28.53 17.41 -35.02
C LEU A 172 28.38 18.66 -35.90
N LYS A 173 29.09 18.75 -37.03
CA LYS A 173 28.94 19.84 -37.99
C LYS A 173 27.49 20.00 -38.45
N LYS A 174 26.86 18.90 -38.86
CA LYS A 174 25.47 18.89 -39.31
C LYS A 174 24.52 19.37 -38.22
N TYR A 175 24.78 18.97 -36.98
CA TYR A 175 23.90 19.27 -35.85
C TYR A 175 24.13 20.66 -35.23
N VAL A 176 25.33 21.24 -35.32
CA VAL A 176 25.55 22.66 -34.97
C VAL A 176 24.96 23.61 -36.01
N GLU A 177 24.89 23.19 -37.28
CA GLU A 177 24.19 23.95 -38.32
C GLU A 177 22.66 23.87 -38.17
N ARG A 178 22.15 22.75 -37.64
CA ARG A 178 20.72 22.56 -37.36
C ARG A 178 20.27 23.24 -36.08
N TYR A 179 21.07 23.16 -35.02
CA TYR A 179 20.80 23.73 -33.71
C TYR A 179 21.87 24.79 -33.38
N PRO A 180 21.87 25.94 -34.09
CA PRO A 180 22.92 26.93 -33.97
C PRO A 180 23.00 27.57 -32.59
N GLU A 181 21.91 27.57 -31.82
CA GLU A 181 21.85 28.17 -30.49
C GLU A 181 22.36 27.23 -29.38
N ASP A 182 22.56 25.93 -29.65
CA ASP A 182 23.05 25.00 -28.64
C ASP A 182 24.57 25.11 -28.46
N TRP A 183 24.97 25.89 -27.45
CA TRP A 183 26.38 26.11 -27.10
C TRP A 183 27.13 24.80 -26.78
N ARG A 184 26.46 23.73 -26.33
CA ARG A 184 27.09 22.46 -25.96
C ARG A 184 27.52 21.70 -27.21
N LEU A 185 26.69 21.69 -28.25
CA LEU A 185 27.04 21.12 -29.56
C LEU A 185 28.22 21.85 -30.19
N TRP A 186 28.24 23.19 -30.14
CA TRP A 186 29.38 23.99 -30.61
C TRP A 186 30.67 23.66 -29.86
N SER A 187 30.59 23.46 -28.55
CA SER A 187 31.75 23.03 -27.76
C SER A 187 32.25 21.63 -28.17
N ARG A 188 31.34 20.64 -28.31
CA ARG A 188 31.70 19.29 -28.79
C ARG A 188 32.33 19.33 -30.19
N TYR A 189 31.76 20.13 -31.10
CA TYR A 189 32.31 20.34 -32.44
C TYR A 189 33.71 20.98 -32.39
N GLY A 190 33.91 21.95 -31.49
CA GLY A 190 35.21 22.54 -31.18
C GLY A 190 36.26 21.51 -30.78
N TYR A 191 35.93 20.58 -29.86
CA TYR A 191 36.87 19.53 -29.46
C TYR A 191 37.17 18.53 -30.57
N PHE A 192 36.17 18.11 -31.34
CA PHE A 192 36.39 17.17 -32.45
C PHE A 192 37.24 17.79 -33.57
N THR A 193 37.05 19.07 -33.85
CA THR A 193 37.88 19.80 -34.82
C THR A 193 39.29 20.09 -34.28
N LEU A 194 39.42 20.39 -32.98
CA LEU A 194 40.70 20.52 -32.28
C LEU A 194 41.52 19.22 -32.35
N TRP A 195 40.92 18.07 -32.05
CA TRP A 195 41.58 16.76 -32.13
C TRP A 195 42.00 16.37 -33.55
N LEU A 196 41.34 16.92 -34.57
CA LEU A 196 41.73 16.78 -35.98
C LEU A 196 42.79 17.80 -36.43
N GLY A 197 43.27 18.67 -35.53
CA GLY A 197 44.25 19.73 -35.82
C GLY A 197 43.67 20.93 -36.58
N LYS A 198 42.34 21.08 -36.63
CA LYS A 198 41.66 22.21 -37.30
C LYS A 198 41.49 23.38 -36.32
N TYR A 199 42.61 23.96 -35.87
CA TYR A 199 42.63 24.96 -34.80
C TYR A 199 41.76 26.19 -35.06
N ASP A 200 41.71 26.72 -36.28
CA ASP A 200 40.88 27.90 -36.58
C ASP A 200 39.38 27.59 -36.50
N THR A 201 38.98 26.40 -36.97
CA THR A 201 37.59 25.93 -36.84
C THR A 201 37.22 25.67 -35.38
N ALA A 202 38.15 25.10 -34.61
CA ALA A 202 37.96 24.88 -33.19
C ALA A 202 37.80 26.20 -32.43
N ARG A 203 38.65 27.20 -32.71
CA ARG A 203 38.54 28.54 -32.12
C ARG A 203 37.18 29.15 -32.40
N ASN A 204 36.74 29.15 -33.66
CA ASN A 204 35.45 29.69 -34.04
C ASN A 204 34.31 28.97 -33.32
N ALA A 205 34.33 27.64 -33.29
CA ALA A 205 33.30 26.85 -32.61
C ALA A 205 33.24 27.13 -31.10
N PHE A 206 34.39 27.24 -30.42
CA PHE A 206 34.44 27.59 -29.02
C PHE A 206 34.04 29.04 -28.74
N THR A 207 34.42 30.00 -29.60
CA THR A 207 33.96 31.39 -29.47
C THR A 207 32.46 31.51 -29.70
N THR A 208 31.89 30.76 -30.64
CA THR A 208 30.44 30.71 -30.87
C THR A 208 29.73 30.11 -29.66
N SER A 209 30.24 29.01 -29.10
CA SER A 209 29.74 28.43 -27.86
C SER A 209 29.73 29.44 -26.69
N LEU A 210 30.83 30.18 -26.51
CA LEU A 210 30.96 31.21 -25.47
C LEU A 210 30.14 32.48 -25.76
N GLY A 211 29.80 32.74 -27.02
CA GLY A 211 28.89 33.83 -27.41
C GLY A 211 27.48 33.59 -26.91
N PHE A 212 26.98 32.36 -27.01
CA PHE A 212 25.67 31.98 -26.48
C PHE A 212 25.67 31.75 -24.97
N LYS A 213 26.74 31.15 -24.44
CA LYS A 213 26.91 30.98 -22.99
C LYS A 213 28.27 31.52 -22.54
N PRO A 214 28.32 32.82 -22.19
CA PRO A 214 29.49 33.39 -21.53
C PRO A 214 29.88 32.54 -20.32
N PHE A 215 31.19 32.29 -20.16
CA PHE A 215 31.75 31.47 -19.06
C PHE A 215 31.39 29.98 -19.11
N PHE A 216 31.02 29.43 -20.28
CA PHE A 216 30.91 27.97 -20.43
C PHE A 216 32.28 27.30 -20.37
N LYS A 217 32.65 26.82 -19.18
CA LYS A 217 33.98 26.29 -18.86
C LYS A 217 34.54 25.29 -19.87
N GLU A 218 33.74 24.33 -20.32
CA GLU A 218 34.21 23.31 -21.28
C GLU A 218 34.65 23.95 -22.61
N ALA A 219 33.93 24.97 -23.10
CA ALA A 219 34.32 25.70 -24.31
C ALA A 219 35.46 26.69 -24.07
N GLN A 220 35.54 27.29 -22.87
CA GLN A 220 36.65 28.16 -22.48
C GLN A 220 37.97 27.40 -22.45
N ASP A 221 38.00 26.24 -21.78
CA ASP A 221 39.18 25.35 -21.73
C ASP A 221 39.58 24.91 -23.16
N GLY A 222 38.61 24.63 -24.02
CA GLY A 222 38.81 24.27 -25.42
C GLY A 222 39.35 25.43 -26.28
N LEU A 223 38.90 26.66 -26.02
CA LEU A 223 39.36 27.86 -26.71
C LEU A 223 40.81 28.18 -26.33
N ASP A 224 41.14 28.10 -25.05
CA ASP A 224 42.49 28.31 -24.52
C ASP A 224 43.45 27.28 -25.13
N LEU A 225 43.04 26.00 -25.19
CA LEU A 225 43.70 24.92 -25.93
C LEU A 225 43.98 25.28 -27.40
N ALA A 226 42.96 25.77 -28.11
CA ALA A 226 43.07 26.10 -29.52
C ALA A 226 43.93 27.35 -29.77
N LYS A 227 44.02 28.27 -28.79
CA LYS A 227 44.86 29.48 -28.81
C LYS A 227 46.27 29.27 -28.28
N ASN A 228 46.54 28.12 -27.66
CA ASN A 228 47.80 27.81 -26.98
C ASN A 228 48.05 28.72 -25.76
N GLU A 229 46.96 29.09 -25.07
CA GLU A 229 46.93 29.83 -23.80
C GLU A 229 46.88 28.84 -22.60
N PRO A 230 47.20 29.25 -21.36
CA PRO A 230 47.16 28.36 -20.18
C PRO A 230 45.72 27.85 -19.89
N TYR A 231 45.48 26.54 -19.78
CA TYR A 231 44.13 25.94 -19.65
C TYR A 231 44.07 24.69 -18.77
N VAL A 232 42.90 24.41 -18.17
CA VAL A 232 42.73 23.31 -17.20
C VAL A 232 42.35 21.99 -17.86
N THR A 233 43.15 20.92 -17.71
CA THR A 233 42.66 19.53 -17.92
C THR A 233 41.99 18.97 -16.66
N LEU A 234 40.65 19.01 -16.58
CA LEU A 234 39.90 18.32 -15.51
C LEU A 234 39.78 16.79 -15.73
N ALA A 235 40.23 16.25 -16.86
CA ALA A 235 40.30 14.81 -17.17
C ALA A 235 41.76 14.33 -17.22
N GLN A 236 42.04 13.03 -17.04
CA GLN A 236 43.39 12.54 -17.38
C GLN A 236 43.50 12.73 -18.90
N PRO A 237 44.40 13.60 -19.42
CA PRO A 237 44.54 13.75 -20.85
C PRO A 237 44.86 12.37 -21.43
N ARG A 238 44.15 11.98 -22.48
CA ARG A 238 44.48 10.78 -23.25
C ARG A 238 45.93 10.94 -23.74
N GLU A 239 46.60 9.84 -24.11
CA GLU A 239 48.03 9.87 -24.43
C GLU A 239 48.42 10.95 -25.49
N PHE A 240 47.47 11.33 -26.35
CA PHE A 240 47.62 12.36 -27.39
C PHE A 240 47.22 13.80 -26.97
N GLU A 241 46.63 14.00 -25.79
CA GLU A 241 46.27 15.31 -25.21
C GLU A 241 47.32 15.83 -24.22
N ARG A 242 48.41 15.07 -23.99
CA ARG A 242 49.49 15.49 -23.11
C ARG A 242 50.32 16.61 -23.76
N VAL A 243 50.26 17.79 -23.18
CA VAL A 243 51.21 18.88 -23.45
C VAL A 243 52.38 18.76 -22.46
N ASP A 244 53.62 18.82 -22.94
CA ASP A 244 54.85 18.69 -22.12
C ASP A 244 55.10 19.89 -21.16
N ARG A 245 54.19 20.88 -21.12
CA ARG A 245 54.24 22.05 -20.23
C ARG A 245 53.06 22.03 -19.26
N ILE A 246 53.36 21.97 -17.96
CA ILE A 246 52.37 22.12 -16.89
C ILE A 246 52.33 23.60 -16.51
N TYR A 247 51.21 24.29 -16.74
CA TYR A 247 51.04 25.69 -16.35
C TYR A 247 50.66 25.80 -14.85
N PRO A 248 50.92 26.95 -14.18
CA PRO A 248 50.65 27.14 -12.75
C PRO A 248 49.19 26.88 -12.34
N ILE A 249 48.22 27.38 -13.12
CA ILE A 249 46.78 27.15 -12.91
C ILE A 249 46.46 25.65 -12.95
N ASP A 250 46.99 24.92 -13.94
CA ASP A 250 46.78 23.48 -14.14
C ASP A 250 47.34 22.66 -12.99
N ARG A 251 48.49 23.09 -12.46
CA ARG A 251 49.09 22.44 -11.29
C ARG A 251 48.14 22.49 -10.10
N TYR A 252 47.54 23.64 -9.81
CA TYR A 252 46.65 23.79 -8.67
C TYR A 252 45.29 23.13 -8.87
N TYR A 253 44.71 23.19 -10.08
CA TYR A 253 43.50 22.40 -10.38
C TYR A 253 43.75 20.89 -10.28
N ASN A 254 44.92 20.39 -10.70
CA ASN A 254 45.28 18.98 -10.53
C ASN A 254 45.46 18.59 -9.05
N LEU A 255 46.07 19.45 -8.24
CA LEU A 255 46.16 19.24 -6.79
C LEU A 255 44.76 19.17 -6.15
N LEU A 256 43.89 20.13 -6.49
CA LEU A 256 42.50 20.17 -6.02
C LEU A 256 41.66 19.01 -6.55
N ARG A 257 42.02 18.41 -7.68
CA ARG A 257 41.33 17.22 -8.19
C ARG A 257 41.65 15.98 -7.36
N ASN A 258 42.91 15.82 -6.96
CA ASN A 258 43.33 14.69 -6.12
C ASN A 258 42.98 14.90 -4.65
N ASN A 259 42.92 16.16 -4.20
CA ASN A 259 42.50 16.54 -2.86
C ASN A 259 41.61 17.80 -2.91
N PRO A 260 40.28 17.63 -3.11
CA PRO A 260 39.34 18.76 -3.23
C PRO A 260 39.29 19.71 -2.04
N ASN A 261 39.66 19.20 -0.86
CA ASN A 261 39.67 19.92 0.43
C ASN A 261 41.02 20.58 0.73
N ASP A 262 41.93 20.64 -0.24
CA ASP A 262 43.19 21.37 -0.09
C ASP A 262 42.95 22.88 -0.24
N ASP A 263 42.59 23.53 0.87
CA ASP A 263 42.30 24.96 0.88
C ASP A 263 43.54 25.80 0.52
N GLY A 264 44.75 25.32 0.83
CA GLY A 264 46.01 26.00 0.47
C GLY A 264 46.26 26.01 -1.04
N ALA A 265 46.00 24.89 -1.73
CA ALA A 265 46.03 24.83 -3.18
C ALA A 265 44.96 25.73 -3.81
N ARG A 266 43.80 25.89 -3.16
CA ARG A 266 42.71 26.75 -3.63
C ARG A 266 43.02 28.23 -3.50
N PHE A 267 43.61 28.66 -2.39
CA PHE A 267 44.14 30.03 -2.24
C PHE A 267 45.17 30.34 -3.34
N SER A 268 46.09 29.41 -3.59
CA SER A 268 47.12 29.59 -4.62
C SER A 268 46.53 29.64 -6.04
N LEU A 269 45.47 28.87 -6.29
CA LEU A 269 44.75 28.89 -7.57
C LEU A 269 44.05 30.24 -7.82
N ILE A 270 43.39 30.80 -6.80
CA ILE A 270 42.72 32.10 -6.90
C ILE A 270 43.73 33.18 -7.30
N GLU A 271 44.92 33.17 -6.72
CA GLU A 271 46.00 34.12 -7.05
C GLU A 271 46.48 33.98 -8.51
N GLU A 272 46.69 32.76 -8.99
CA GLU A 272 47.08 32.54 -10.38
C GLU A 272 45.97 32.90 -11.38
N LEU A 273 44.70 32.71 -11.01
CA LEU A 273 43.54 33.12 -11.82
C LEU A 273 43.42 34.65 -11.90
N LEU A 274 43.70 35.37 -10.82
CA LEU A 274 43.75 36.84 -10.83
C LEU A 274 44.86 37.37 -11.74
N LEU A 275 46.04 36.74 -11.73
CA LEU A 275 47.16 37.11 -12.59
C LEU A 275 46.88 36.87 -14.08
N ALA A 276 46.05 35.88 -14.38
CA ALA A 276 45.62 35.53 -15.75
C ALA A 276 44.37 36.30 -16.20
N GLU A 277 43.91 37.29 -15.44
CA GLU A 277 42.69 38.08 -15.71
C GLU A 277 41.40 37.23 -15.81
N ARG A 278 41.39 36.06 -15.17
CA ARG A 278 40.24 35.11 -15.13
C ARG A 278 39.41 35.34 -13.85
N PHE A 279 38.88 36.55 -13.70
CA PHE A 279 38.29 37.04 -12.45
C PHE A 279 37.03 36.27 -12.01
N GLN A 280 36.22 35.80 -12.95
CA GLN A 280 35.02 35.01 -12.64
C GLN A 280 35.37 33.65 -12.02
N GLU A 281 36.39 32.96 -12.53
CA GLU A 281 36.84 31.68 -11.97
C GLU A 281 37.51 31.87 -10.62
N ALA A 282 38.24 32.98 -10.43
CA ALA A 282 38.77 33.34 -9.12
C ALA A 282 37.64 33.51 -8.09
N TYR A 283 36.54 34.17 -8.48
CA TYR A 283 35.34 34.34 -7.65
C TYR A 283 34.64 33.00 -7.34
N GLU A 284 34.51 32.12 -8.31
CA GLU A 284 33.97 30.77 -8.09
C GLU A 284 34.85 29.95 -7.14
N GLN A 285 36.17 29.95 -7.37
CA GLN A 285 37.13 29.26 -6.50
C GLN A 285 37.10 29.81 -5.06
N MET A 286 36.86 31.10 -4.90
CA MET A 286 36.67 31.78 -3.63
C MET A 286 35.38 31.34 -2.92
N ASN A 287 34.25 31.21 -3.63
CA ASN A 287 32.99 30.74 -3.04
C ASN A 287 33.10 29.34 -2.43
N TYR A 288 33.98 28.48 -2.95
CA TYR A 288 34.26 27.17 -2.33
C TYR A 288 34.99 27.26 -0.98
N LEU A 289 35.67 28.38 -0.69
CA LEU A 289 36.33 28.63 0.61
C LEU A 289 35.37 29.27 1.62
N ALA A 290 34.31 29.93 1.17
CA ALA A 290 33.40 30.69 2.02
C ALA A 290 32.89 29.93 3.26
N PRO A 291 32.40 28.67 3.17
CA PRO A 291 31.82 27.98 4.33
C PRO A 291 32.76 27.79 5.53
N ASN A 292 34.08 27.75 5.28
CA ASN A 292 35.10 27.47 6.30
C ASN A 292 35.92 28.71 6.69
N TYR A 293 35.92 29.77 5.86
CA TYR A 293 36.81 30.92 6.01
C TYR A 293 36.09 32.28 6.09
N GLU A 294 34.76 32.30 6.04
CA GLU A 294 33.97 33.51 6.24
C GLU A 294 34.27 34.15 7.61
N GLY A 295 34.59 35.44 7.61
CA GLY A 295 35.05 36.20 8.78
C GLY A 295 36.55 36.07 9.10
N VAL A 296 37.33 35.30 8.34
CA VAL A 296 38.80 35.26 8.48
C VAL A 296 39.42 36.43 7.71
N PRO A 297 40.21 37.31 8.36
CA PRO A 297 40.69 38.55 7.72
C PRO A 297 41.45 38.37 6.40
N SER A 298 42.23 37.29 6.26
CA SER A 298 42.97 37.00 5.02
C SER A 298 42.07 36.55 3.88
N TYR A 299 40.96 35.86 4.18
CA TYR A 299 39.97 35.47 3.19
C TYR A 299 39.12 36.68 2.78
N GLU A 300 38.67 37.49 3.75
CA GLU A 300 37.90 38.71 3.44
C GLU A 300 38.71 39.69 2.58
N SER A 301 40.02 39.86 2.85
CA SER A 301 40.88 40.71 2.01
C SER A 301 41.07 40.16 0.61
N LEU A 302 41.19 38.83 0.45
CA LEU A 302 41.26 38.21 -0.88
C LEU A 302 39.92 38.34 -1.61
N ARG A 303 38.82 38.16 -0.90
CA ARG A 303 37.46 38.30 -1.41
C ARG A 303 37.19 39.71 -1.92
N GLU A 304 37.49 40.71 -1.10
CA GLU A 304 37.36 42.12 -1.47
C GLU A 304 38.18 42.45 -2.72
N ARG A 305 39.39 41.88 -2.86
CA ARG A 305 40.24 42.10 -4.04
C ARG A 305 39.67 41.43 -5.30
N VAL A 306 39.17 40.20 -5.20
CA VAL A 306 38.53 39.48 -6.31
C VAL A 306 37.23 40.18 -6.75
N GLU A 307 36.41 40.59 -5.78
CA GLU A 307 35.15 41.32 -6.03
C GLU A 307 35.41 42.69 -6.64
N THR A 308 36.40 43.45 -6.15
CA THR A 308 36.78 44.76 -6.71
C THR A 308 37.22 44.66 -8.17
N VAL A 309 38.14 43.75 -8.50
CA VAL A 309 38.66 43.65 -9.88
C VAL A 309 37.58 43.14 -10.86
N ARG A 310 36.71 42.23 -10.40
CA ARG A 310 35.53 41.81 -11.17
C ARG A 310 34.58 42.98 -11.44
N GLN A 311 34.39 43.85 -10.45
CA GLN A 311 33.54 45.02 -10.56
C GLN A 311 34.15 46.10 -11.48
N GLU A 312 35.46 46.34 -11.42
CA GLU A 312 36.16 47.28 -12.32
C GLU A 312 36.05 46.85 -13.79
N GLN A 313 36.21 45.56 -14.10
CA GLN A 313 36.05 45.05 -15.47
C GLN A 313 34.62 45.22 -15.99
N LYS A 314 33.62 45.01 -15.11
CA LYS A 314 32.21 45.24 -15.43
C LYS A 314 31.97 46.72 -15.74
N GLU A 315 32.44 47.61 -14.88
CA GLU A 315 32.26 49.06 -15.04
C GLU A 315 32.91 49.57 -16.34
N GLN A 316 34.12 49.09 -16.66
CA GLN A 316 34.78 49.43 -17.93
C GLN A 316 33.95 49.01 -19.15
N LYS A 317 33.37 47.80 -19.13
CA LYS A 317 32.56 47.31 -20.25
C LYS A 317 31.26 48.09 -20.40
N ILE A 318 30.65 48.51 -19.30
CA ILE A 318 29.48 49.41 -19.30
C ILE A 318 29.86 50.78 -19.87
N GLU A 319 31.01 51.34 -19.49
CA GLU A 319 31.51 52.62 -19.99
C GLU A 319 31.79 52.59 -21.51
N ASP A 320 32.42 51.52 -22.01
CA ASP A 320 32.68 51.33 -23.44
C ASP A 320 31.38 51.29 -24.26
N LEU A 321 30.35 50.59 -23.75
CA LEU A 321 29.04 50.48 -24.38
C LEU A 321 28.26 51.81 -24.35
N HIS A 322 28.30 52.54 -23.23
CA HIS A 322 27.77 53.91 -23.16
C HIS A 322 28.49 54.86 -24.11
N GLY A 323 29.79 54.69 -24.31
CA GLY A 323 30.56 55.42 -25.32
C GLY A 323 30.03 55.21 -26.74
N LEU A 324 29.73 53.97 -27.11
CA LEU A 324 29.13 53.62 -28.40
C LEU A 324 27.75 54.25 -28.59
N LEU A 325 26.90 54.23 -27.55
CA LEU A 325 25.57 54.84 -27.58
C LEU A 325 25.60 56.38 -27.61
N LYS A 326 26.67 56.99 -27.09
CA LYS A 326 26.87 58.44 -27.20
C LYS A 326 27.21 58.88 -28.63
N ASP A 327 27.97 58.05 -29.34
CA ASP A 327 28.35 58.30 -30.73
C ASP A 327 27.21 57.96 -31.70
N ASP A 328 26.44 56.90 -31.41
CA ASP A 328 25.24 56.51 -32.14
C ASP A 328 24.12 56.05 -31.18
N PRO A 329 23.21 56.97 -30.78
CA PRO A 329 22.10 56.65 -29.87
C PRO A 329 21.08 55.66 -30.43
N GLN A 330 21.15 55.36 -31.73
CA GLN A 330 20.21 54.48 -32.44
C GLN A 330 20.79 53.08 -32.71
N ASN A 331 21.96 52.78 -32.14
CA ASN A 331 22.63 51.51 -32.32
C ASN A 331 21.98 50.39 -31.48
N SER A 332 21.07 49.62 -32.10
CA SER A 332 20.34 48.51 -31.45
C SER A 332 21.27 47.44 -30.87
N ASP A 333 22.40 47.13 -31.54
CA ASP A 333 23.37 46.14 -31.07
C ASP A 333 24.05 46.60 -29.76
N ALA A 334 24.36 47.89 -29.65
CA ALA A 334 24.94 48.47 -28.43
C ALA A 334 23.92 48.55 -27.29
N VAL A 335 22.66 48.88 -27.58
CA VAL A 335 21.55 48.86 -26.61
C VAL A 335 21.34 47.44 -26.07
N ARG A 336 21.28 46.45 -26.97
CA ARG A 336 21.15 45.03 -26.61
C ARG A 336 22.30 44.57 -25.72
N ALA A 337 23.54 44.79 -26.16
CA ALA A 337 24.73 44.37 -25.42
C ALA A 337 24.80 45.03 -24.03
N LEU A 338 24.39 46.28 -23.90
CA LEU A 338 24.33 46.98 -22.62
C LEU A 338 23.25 46.42 -21.70
N ALA A 339 22.04 46.17 -22.23
CA ALA A 339 20.96 45.54 -21.49
C ALA A 339 21.27 44.09 -21.08
N GLU A 340 21.99 43.33 -21.90
CA GLU A 340 22.51 42.00 -21.57
C GLU A 340 23.51 42.06 -20.39
N VAL A 341 24.42 43.05 -20.40
CA VAL A 341 25.37 43.26 -19.30
C VAL A 341 24.64 43.64 -18.01
N TYR A 342 23.66 44.54 -18.08
CA TYR A 342 22.84 44.88 -16.92
C TYR A 342 22.04 43.68 -16.40
N SER A 343 21.37 42.94 -17.30
CA SER A 343 20.60 41.75 -16.93
C SER A 343 21.46 40.64 -16.32
N ALA A 344 22.67 40.40 -16.86
CA ALA A 344 23.59 39.40 -16.33
C ALA A 344 24.09 39.72 -14.91
N ASN A 345 23.94 40.98 -14.48
CA ASN A 345 24.28 41.46 -13.14
C ASN A 345 23.05 41.69 -12.25
N GLU A 346 21.87 41.21 -12.67
CA GLU A 346 20.60 41.41 -11.98
C GLU A 346 20.19 42.89 -11.82
N GLU A 347 20.79 43.78 -12.61
CA GLU A 347 20.47 45.22 -12.68
C GLU A 347 19.31 45.44 -13.67
N TYR A 348 18.20 44.74 -13.44
CA TYR A 348 17.08 44.69 -14.38
C TYR A 348 16.47 46.06 -14.67
N GLN A 349 16.46 46.98 -13.68
CA GLN A 349 15.93 48.32 -13.88
C GLN A 349 16.75 49.16 -14.85
N ASP A 350 18.08 49.03 -14.82
CA ASP A 350 18.95 49.76 -15.75
C ASP A 350 18.82 49.19 -17.17
N ALA A 351 18.69 47.86 -17.30
CA ALA A 351 18.36 47.21 -18.58
C ALA A 351 17.00 47.68 -19.13
N ILE A 352 15.96 47.72 -18.28
CA ILE A 352 14.61 48.19 -18.64
C ILE A 352 14.66 49.64 -19.09
N ASN A 353 15.36 50.52 -18.37
CA ASN A 353 15.45 51.94 -18.71
C ASN A 353 16.09 52.14 -20.09
N ILE A 354 17.25 51.52 -20.35
CA ILE A 354 17.96 51.64 -21.63
C ILE A 354 17.13 51.09 -22.79
N LEU A 355 16.50 49.93 -22.63
CA LEU A 355 15.62 49.36 -23.65
C LEU A 355 14.37 50.22 -23.88
N SER A 356 13.75 50.74 -22.82
CA SER A 356 12.56 51.58 -22.91
C SER A 356 12.84 52.93 -23.56
N GLU A 357 13.98 53.55 -23.26
CA GLU A 357 14.42 54.80 -23.89
C GLU A 357 14.64 54.61 -25.40
N TYR A 358 15.27 53.51 -25.81
CA TYR A 358 15.47 53.18 -27.22
C TYR A 358 14.15 52.90 -27.94
N LEU A 359 13.27 52.08 -27.33
CA LEU A 359 11.99 51.67 -27.93
C LEU A 359 10.95 52.80 -27.97
N ALA A 360 11.11 53.85 -27.13
CA ALA A 360 10.28 55.05 -27.22
C ALA A 360 10.47 55.78 -28.57
N GLU A 361 11.67 55.72 -29.16
CA GLU A 361 11.94 56.27 -30.49
C GLU A 361 11.82 55.21 -31.61
N ASN A 362 11.99 53.93 -31.30
CA ASN A 362 11.93 52.81 -32.25
C ASN A 362 10.90 51.74 -31.84
N PRO A 363 9.59 52.05 -31.85
CA PRO A 363 8.57 51.13 -31.34
C PRO A 363 8.38 49.87 -32.19
N ASN A 364 8.93 49.85 -33.42
CA ASN A 364 8.78 48.75 -34.39
C ASN A 364 9.93 47.74 -34.37
N ASP A 365 10.88 47.86 -33.43
CA ASP A 365 11.96 46.86 -33.25
C ASP A 365 11.42 45.68 -32.44
N ASP A 366 10.95 44.64 -33.14
CA ASP A 366 10.31 43.48 -32.51
C ASP A 366 11.28 42.64 -31.66
N GLU A 367 12.56 42.56 -32.05
CA GLU A 367 13.58 41.84 -31.29
C GLU A 367 13.85 42.49 -29.93
N LEU A 368 13.96 43.83 -29.88
CA LEU A 368 14.18 44.53 -28.62
C LEU A 368 12.90 44.66 -27.78
N GLN A 369 11.71 44.70 -28.40
CA GLN A 369 10.44 44.56 -27.68
C GLN A 369 10.34 43.20 -26.98
N PHE A 370 10.70 42.12 -27.67
CA PHE A 370 10.76 40.79 -27.10
C PHE A 370 11.82 40.69 -25.99
N PHE A 371 13.01 41.24 -26.20
CA PHE A 371 14.06 41.23 -25.19
C PHE A 371 13.64 42.00 -23.93
N LEU A 372 13.00 43.17 -24.08
CA LEU A 372 12.43 43.92 -22.96
C LEU A 372 11.37 43.09 -22.20
N ALA A 373 10.51 42.34 -22.91
CA ALA A 373 9.57 41.43 -22.27
C ALA A 373 10.25 40.33 -21.45
N GLN A 374 11.38 39.79 -21.93
CA GLN A 374 12.18 38.82 -21.17
C GLN A 374 12.78 39.46 -19.90
N ILE A 375 13.34 40.68 -20.01
CA ILE A 375 13.88 41.39 -18.84
C ILE A 375 12.79 41.68 -17.81
N PHE A 376 11.62 42.15 -18.23
CA PHE A 376 10.48 42.33 -17.31
C PHE A 376 10.05 41.01 -16.66
N SER A 377 10.12 39.89 -17.40
CA SER A 377 9.85 38.56 -16.85
C SER A 377 10.88 38.14 -15.79
N TYR A 378 12.17 38.42 -16.01
CA TYR A 378 13.23 38.19 -15.02
C TYR A 378 13.08 39.06 -13.77
N ASP A 379 12.66 40.32 -13.95
CA ASP A 379 12.32 41.24 -12.85
C ASP A 379 10.97 40.91 -12.18
N ARG A 380 10.29 39.84 -12.62
CA ARG A 380 8.98 39.37 -12.13
C ARG A 380 7.83 40.38 -12.33
N GLN A 381 8.01 41.33 -13.24
CA GLN A 381 6.98 42.26 -13.68
C GLN A 381 6.21 41.68 -14.86
N TYR A 382 5.33 40.71 -14.58
CA TYR A 382 4.67 39.92 -15.62
C TYR A 382 3.63 40.70 -16.46
N ASP A 383 2.91 41.67 -15.89
CA ASP A 383 1.95 42.46 -16.67
C ASP A 383 2.67 43.34 -17.73
N PRO A 384 3.72 44.14 -17.41
CA PRO A 384 4.52 44.82 -18.42
C PRO A 384 5.21 43.88 -19.41
N ALA A 385 5.73 42.73 -18.93
CA ALA A 385 6.30 41.71 -19.81
C ALA A 385 5.29 41.26 -20.87
N TYR A 386 4.04 41.01 -20.45
CA TYR A 386 2.98 40.58 -21.36
C TYR A 386 2.64 41.64 -22.41
N GLU A 387 2.54 42.92 -22.04
CA GLU A 387 2.26 44.00 -22.99
C GLU A 387 3.35 44.13 -24.07
N HIS A 388 4.63 44.06 -23.68
CA HIS A 388 5.75 44.12 -24.63
C HIS A 388 5.88 42.83 -25.47
N ALA A 389 5.62 41.65 -24.90
CA ALA A 389 5.58 40.41 -25.64
C ALA A 389 4.46 40.42 -26.71
N LEU A 390 3.29 40.98 -26.36
CA LEU A 390 2.18 41.15 -27.30
C LEU A 390 2.55 42.10 -28.44
N GLN A 391 3.23 43.22 -28.16
CA GLN A 391 3.72 44.14 -29.20
C GLN A 391 4.71 43.46 -30.15
N ALA A 392 5.63 42.64 -29.62
CA ALA A 392 6.55 41.85 -30.46
C ALA A 392 5.79 40.86 -31.36
N VAL A 393 4.75 40.19 -30.84
CA VAL A 393 3.87 39.30 -31.61
C VAL A 393 3.06 40.08 -32.66
N GLU A 394 2.57 41.29 -32.37
CA GLU A 394 1.84 42.11 -33.35
C GLU A 394 2.72 42.54 -34.53
N LEU A 395 3.99 42.86 -34.27
CA LEU A 395 4.97 43.22 -35.30
C LEU A 395 5.40 42.00 -36.13
N ASN A 396 5.57 40.85 -35.50
CA ASN A 396 6.00 39.61 -36.16
C ASN A 396 5.21 38.37 -35.66
N PRO A 397 4.00 38.14 -36.20
CA PRO A 397 3.08 37.11 -35.68
C PRO A 397 3.52 35.67 -35.89
N GLU A 398 4.47 35.43 -36.79
CA GLU A 398 4.93 34.07 -37.14
C GLU A 398 6.14 33.61 -36.32
N ASN A 399 6.74 34.48 -35.51
CA ASN A 399 7.89 34.12 -34.69
C ASN A 399 7.47 33.18 -33.53
N PRO A 400 7.94 31.93 -33.49
CA PRO A 400 7.52 30.97 -32.47
C PRO A 400 7.97 31.37 -31.06
N GLN A 401 9.11 32.06 -30.94
CA GLN A 401 9.66 32.44 -29.63
C GLN A 401 8.86 33.57 -28.98
N TYR A 402 8.30 34.48 -29.78
CA TYR A 402 7.42 35.55 -29.30
C TYR A 402 6.07 34.98 -28.87
N ASN A 403 5.50 34.09 -29.69
CA ASN A 403 4.26 33.38 -29.37
C ASN A 403 4.42 32.52 -28.09
N LEU A 404 5.58 31.88 -27.91
CA LEU A 404 5.87 31.08 -26.71
C LEU A 404 5.83 31.92 -25.44
N LEU A 405 6.59 33.02 -25.40
CA LEU A 405 6.66 33.88 -24.22
C LEU A 405 5.29 34.49 -23.89
N THR A 406 4.56 34.97 -24.91
CA THR A 406 3.20 35.50 -24.73
C THR A 406 2.27 34.44 -24.16
N GLY A 407 2.25 33.24 -24.75
CA GLY A 407 1.42 32.13 -24.26
C GLY A 407 1.77 31.70 -22.82
N GLN A 408 3.05 31.67 -22.46
CA GLN A 408 3.49 31.38 -21.09
C GLN A 408 3.02 32.45 -20.10
N LEU A 409 3.19 33.73 -20.45
CA LEU A 409 2.75 34.84 -19.61
C LEU A 409 1.23 34.84 -19.43
N GLU A 410 0.46 34.51 -20.47
CA GLU A 410 -1.01 34.38 -20.38
C GLU A 410 -1.42 33.24 -19.44
N VAL A 411 -0.72 32.10 -19.46
CA VAL A 411 -0.95 30.98 -18.53
C VAL A 411 -0.59 31.35 -17.10
N TRP A 412 0.56 31.99 -16.88
CA TRP A 412 1.02 32.39 -15.54
C TRP A 412 0.12 33.46 -14.93
N LEU A 413 -0.34 34.42 -15.73
CA LEU A 413 -1.24 35.49 -15.31
C LEU A 413 -2.71 35.05 -15.29
N SER A 414 -3.03 33.82 -15.70
CA SER A 414 -4.41 33.32 -15.84
C SER A 414 -5.31 34.28 -16.63
N LYS A 415 -4.80 34.77 -17.78
CA LYS A 415 -5.54 35.62 -18.74
C LYS A 415 -6.52 34.76 -19.55
N ASP A 416 -6.88 35.19 -20.76
CA ASP A 416 -7.80 34.45 -21.63
C ASP A 416 -7.19 33.10 -22.05
N PRO A 417 -7.76 31.95 -21.63
CA PRO A 417 -7.23 30.64 -21.95
C PRO A 417 -7.26 30.32 -23.45
N GLU A 418 -8.16 30.93 -24.23
CA GLU A 418 -8.21 30.71 -25.68
C GLU A 418 -7.08 31.46 -26.40
N SER A 419 -6.72 32.66 -25.92
CA SER A 419 -5.56 33.41 -26.40
C SER A 419 -4.26 32.67 -26.10
N ALA A 420 -4.11 32.19 -24.85
CA ALA A 420 -2.97 31.36 -24.43
C ALA A 420 -2.83 30.12 -25.32
N ARG A 421 -3.95 29.42 -25.56
CA ARG A 421 -3.99 28.27 -26.45
C ARG A 421 -3.56 28.63 -27.87
N TYR A 422 -4.05 29.74 -28.42
CA TYR A 422 -3.71 30.19 -29.77
C TYR A 422 -2.19 30.44 -29.93
N HIS A 423 -1.56 31.19 -29.02
CA HIS A 423 -0.13 31.49 -29.10
C HIS A 423 0.73 30.23 -28.87
N LEU A 424 0.34 29.35 -27.94
CA LEU A 424 1.05 28.10 -27.70
C LEU A 424 0.90 27.12 -28.88
N GLU A 425 -0.28 27.03 -29.50
CA GLU A 425 -0.49 26.23 -30.71
C GLU A 425 0.32 26.76 -31.89
N LYS A 426 0.45 28.09 -32.03
CA LYS A 426 1.33 28.71 -33.02
C LYS A 426 2.80 28.31 -32.83
N THR A 427 3.27 28.29 -31.59
CA THR A 427 4.61 27.81 -31.26
C THR A 427 4.77 26.33 -31.64
N LEU A 428 3.83 25.48 -31.21
CA LEU A 428 3.86 24.04 -31.48
C LEU A 428 3.66 23.68 -32.97
N GLN A 429 3.11 24.60 -33.78
CA GLN A 429 3.02 24.43 -35.22
C GLN A 429 4.42 24.43 -35.88
N TYR A 430 5.33 25.28 -35.41
CA TYR A 430 6.69 25.40 -35.94
C TYR A 430 7.68 24.53 -35.17
N GLU A 431 7.48 24.38 -33.87
CA GLU A 431 8.33 23.61 -32.96
C GLU A 431 7.48 22.59 -32.17
N PRO A 432 7.09 21.46 -32.78
CA PRO A 432 6.16 20.49 -32.17
C PRO A 432 6.64 19.88 -30.86
N ASP A 433 7.96 19.83 -30.66
CA ASP A 433 8.63 19.27 -29.48
C ASP A 433 9.24 20.35 -28.58
N ASN A 434 8.79 21.61 -28.70
CA ASN A 434 9.21 22.66 -27.77
C ASN A 434 8.72 22.33 -26.34
N LEU A 435 9.66 21.97 -25.46
CA LEU A 435 9.39 21.55 -24.09
C LEU A 435 8.54 22.57 -23.32
N TYR A 436 8.89 23.85 -23.40
CA TYR A 436 8.23 24.91 -22.66
C TYR A 436 6.81 25.17 -23.15
N ALA A 437 6.56 25.06 -24.45
CA ALA A 437 5.22 25.15 -25.02
C ALA A 437 4.33 23.97 -24.58
N LEU A 438 4.90 22.76 -24.51
CA LEU A 438 4.19 21.57 -24.03
C LEU A 438 3.86 21.65 -22.53
N ILE A 439 4.80 22.13 -21.69
CA ILE A 439 4.55 22.36 -20.26
C ILE A 439 3.48 23.43 -20.07
N ALA A 440 3.55 24.55 -20.80
CA ALA A 440 2.57 25.62 -20.75
C ALA A 440 1.17 25.13 -21.20
N MET A 441 1.08 24.34 -22.28
CA MET A 441 -0.17 23.70 -22.70
C MET A 441 -0.70 22.71 -21.68
N GLY A 442 0.17 21.90 -21.07
CA GLY A 442 -0.19 21.00 -19.98
C GLY A 442 -0.77 21.77 -18.79
N THR A 443 -0.14 22.89 -18.43
CA THR A 443 -0.56 23.76 -17.31
C THR A 443 -1.87 24.49 -17.61
N LEU A 444 -2.05 24.99 -18.84
CA LEU A 444 -3.30 25.60 -19.30
C LEU A 444 -4.47 24.62 -19.25
N ASN A 445 -4.25 23.38 -19.72
CA ASN A 445 -5.27 22.34 -19.66
C ASN A 445 -5.55 21.91 -18.21
N PHE A 446 -4.55 21.96 -17.32
CA PHE A 446 -4.76 21.75 -15.89
C PHE A 446 -5.64 22.86 -15.27
N GLN A 447 -5.31 24.13 -15.53
CA GLN A 447 -6.08 25.29 -15.04
C GLN A 447 -7.53 25.30 -15.54
N THR A 448 -7.75 24.85 -16.78
CA THR A 448 -9.07 24.72 -17.41
C THR A 448 -9.79 23.40 -17.10
N GLN A 449 -9.26 22.59 -16.16
CA GLN A 449 -9.82 21.32 -15.70
C GLN A 449 -9.91 20.20 -16.78
N ASN A 450 -9.17 20.34 -17.87
CA ASN A 450 -9.02 19.33 -18.92
C ASN A 450 -7.84 18.39 -18.61
N TYR A 451 -7.96 17.60 -17.55
CA TYR A 451 -6.85 16.80 -17.02
C TYR A 451 -6.31 15.72 -17.98
N ASP A 452 -7.15 15.16 -18.85
CA ASP A 452 -6.72 14.15 -19.83
C ASP A 452 -5.77 14.74 -20.88
N GLU A 453 -6.09 15.93 -21.40
CA GLU A 453 -5.20 16.65 -22.32
C GLU A 453 -3.97 17.17 -21.57
N SER A 454 -4.13 17.66 -20.34
CA SER A 454 -3.00 18.04 -19.48
C SER A 454 -2.00 16.89 -19.32
N GLN A 455 -2.47 15.68 -19.05
CA GLN A 455 -1.64 14.48 -18.97
C GLN A 455 -0.97 14.17 -20.31
N ARG A 456 -1.66 14.29 -21.44
CA ARG A 456 -1.07 14.04 -22.77
C ARG A 456 0.08 14.99 -23.07
N TYR A 457 -0.06 16.27 -22.75
CA TYR A 457 1.01 17.26 -22.92
C TYR A 457 2.16 17.02 -21.92
N ALA A 458 1.85 16.67 -20.67
CA ALA A 458 2.85 16.30 -19.67
C ALA A 458 3.65 15.05 -20.10
N ASP A 459 3.00 14.03 -20.66
CA ASP A 459 3.65 12.81 -21.17
C ASP A 459 4.56 13.11 -22.36
N LYS A 460 4.18 14.07 -23.23
CA LYS A 460 5.05 14.55 -24.31
C LYS A 460 6.26 15.29 -23.76
N ALA A 461 6.06 16.20 -22.81
CA ALA A 461 7.14 16.94 -22.15
C ALA A 461 8.11 15.99 -21.42
N LEU A 462 7.59 14.98 -20.72
CA LEU A 462 8.37 13.95 -20.04
C LEU A 462 9.23 13.11 -21.00
N LYS A 463 8.73 12.83 -22.21
CA LYS A 463 9.53 12.15 -23.24
C LYS A 463 10.73 12.99 -23.70
N ILE A 464 10.58 14.31 -23.71
CA ILE A 464 11.62 15.24 -24.15
C ILE A 464 12.65 15.47 -23.05
N ALA A 465 12.19 15.78 -21.83
CA ALA A 465 13.06 16.06 -20.68
C ALA A 465 12.57 15.34 -19.40
N PRO A 466 13.01 14.08 -19.19
CA PRO A 466 12.57 13.26 -18.05
C PRO A 466 12.99 13.78 -16.66
N ASP A 467 14.07 14.56 -16.61
CA ASP A 467 14.67 15.08 -15.37
C ASP A 467 14.42 16.59 -15.18
N ASP A 468 13.48 17.17 -15.95
CA ASP A 468 13.17 18.60 -15.88
C ASP A 468 12.27 18.93 -14.67
N PRO A 469 12.64 19.88 -13.80
CA PRO A 469 11.87 20.21 -12.60
C PRO A 469 10.45 20.69 -12.89
N ASP A 470 10.22 21.41 -13.99
CA ASP A 470 8.90 21.97 -14.32
C ASP A 470 7.97 20.87 -14.86
N VAL A 471 8.53 19.89 -15.58
CA VAL A 471 7.81 18.65 -15.97
C VAL A 471 7.43 17.84 -14.75
N ASP A 472 8.37 17.62 -13.82
CA ASP A 472 8.12 16.90 -12.56
C ASP A 472 7.08 17.63 -11.70
N GLN A 473 7.11 18.96 -11.67
CA GLN A 473 6.10 19.77 -10.99
C GLN A 473 4.71 19.59 -11.62
N LEU A 474 4.59 19.66 -12.94
CA LEU A 474 3.31 19.45 -13.64
C LEU A 474 2.76 18.04 -13.40
N LEU A 475 3.62 17.02 -13.45
CA LEU A 475 3.25 15.63 -13.15
C LEU A 475 2.86 15.45 -11.68
N SER A 476 3.59 16.06 -10.75
CA SER A 476 3.27 16.05 -9.33
C SER A 476 1.93 16.71 -9.05
N MET A 477 1.60 17.81 -9.73
CA MET A 477 0.28 18.46 -9.63
C MET A 477 -0.84 17.54 -10.14
N LEU A 478 -0.62 16.85 -11.27
CA LEU A 478 -1.57 15.88 -11.83
C LEU A 478 -1.72 14.64 -10.93
N GLU A 479 -0.62 14.14 -10.38
CA GLU A 479 -0.60 12.99 -9.47
C GLU A 479 -1.27 13.33 -8.14
N PHE A 480 -0.98 14.49 -7.55
CA PHE A 480 -1.67 14.98 -6.36
C PHE A 480 -3.18 15.07 -6.58
N LEU A 481 -3.63 15.54 -7.76
CA LEU A 481 -5.05 15.59 -8.08
C LEU A 481 -5.66 14.19 -8.26
N LYS A 482 -4.94 13.25 -8.89
CA LYS A 482 -5.37 11.85 -8.97
C LYS A 482 -5.46 11.19 -7.60
N MET A 483 -4.50 11.45 -6.73
CA MET A 483 -4.50 10.99 -5.34
C MET A 483 -5.69 11.59 -4.59
N ARG A 484 -5.95 12.89 -4.73
CA ARG A 484 -7.11 13.54 -4.09
C ARG A 484 -8.43 12.98 -4.60
N VAL A 485 -8.57 12.73 -5.91
CA VAL A 485 -9.78 12.10 -6.47
C VAL A 485 -9.93 10.64 -6.01
N ALA A 486 -8.82 9.92 -5.86
CA ALA A 486 -8.82 8.56 -5.30
C ALA A 486 -9.21 8.57 -3.82
N GLU A 487 -8.70 9.54 -3.05
CA GLU A 487 -9.03 9.76 -1.65
C GLU A 487 -10.48 10.19 -1.47
N ASP A 488 -11.00 11.10 -2.29
CA ASP A 488 -12.41 11.52 -2.29
C ASP A 488 -13.35 10.31 -2.52
N LYS A 489 -12.96 9.39 -3.42
CA LYS A 489 -13.69 8.12 -3.62
C LYS A 489 -13.61 7.20 -2.41
N LEU A 490 -12.46 7.12 -1.75
CA LEU A 490 -12.30 6.34 -0.52
C LEU A 490 -13.12 6.94 0.63
N ILE A 491 -13.22 8.28 0.72
CA ILE A 491 -14.08 8.98 1.67
C ILE A 491 -15.56 8.72 1.36
N GLU A 492 -15.96 8.73 0.09
CA GLU A 492 -17.32 8.38 -0.33
C GLU A 492 -17.68 6.95 0.12
N GLN A 493 -16.76 5.99 -0.07
CA GLN A 493 -16.93 4.62 0.41
C GLN A 493 -16.96 4.53 1.94
N LEU A 494 -16.10 5.29 2.63
CA LEU A 494 -16.10 5.37 4.09
C LEU A 494 -17.41 5.94 4.62
N ASN A 495 -18.00 6.93 3.94
CA ASN A 495 -19.30 7.49 4.31
C ASN A 495 -20.43 6.46 4.21
N TYR A 496 -20.38 5.56 3.24
CA TYR A 496 -21.29 4.42 3.20
C TYR A 496 -21.07 3.47 4.40
N GLY A 497 -19.81 3.19 4.75
CA GLY A 497 -19.46 2.47 5.98
C GLY A 497 -19.99 3.17 7.26
N ARG A 498 -19.94 4.50 7.32
CA ARG A 498 -20.50 5.30 8.42
C ARG A 498 -22.02 5.19 8.49
N GLU A 499 -22.72 5.22 7.37
CA GLU A 499 -24.17 5.02 7.31
C GLU A 499 -24.54 3.63 7.86
N LEU A 500 -23.84 2.58 7.43
CA LEU A 500 -24.02 1.21 7.95
C LEU A 500 -23.75 1.13 9.45
N ALA A 501 -22.70 1.79 9.95
CA ALA A 501 -22.40 1.84 11.38
C ALA A 501 -23.51 2.55 12.18
N GLN A 502 -24.10 3.64 11.64
CA GLN A 502 -25.25 4.32 12.25
C GLN A 502 -26.51 3.43 12.31
N GLU A 503 -26.70 2.58 11.31
CA GLU A 503 -27.75 1.55 11.29
C GLU A 503 -27.45 0.35 12.21
N LYS A 504 -26.31 0.40 12.93
CA LYS A 504 -25.77 -0.67 13.79
C LYS A 504 -25.37 -1.94 13.03
N ASN A 505 -25.19 -1.85 11.71
CA ASN A 505 -24.67 -2.94 10.89
C ASN A 505 -23.13 -2.91 10.85
N TYR A 506 -22.52 -3.12 12.02
CA TYR A 506 -21.07 -2.96 12.19
C TYR A 506 -20.25 -3.98 11.38
N TYR A 507 -20.81 -5.15 11.08
CA TYR A 507 -20.11 -6.20 10.32
C TYR A 507 -19.91 -5.80 8.86
N GLU A 508 -20.93 -5.21 8.24
CA GLU A 508 -20.85 -4.67 6.89
C GLU A 508 -20.10 -3.33 6.85
N ALA A 509 -20.11 -2.55 7.93
CA ALA A 509 -19.37 -1.29 8.03
C ALA A 509 -17.84 -1.50 8.06
N LEU A 510 -17.36 -2.49 8.81
CA LEU A 510 -15.92 -2.69 9.09
C LEU A 510 -15.02 -2.75 7.84
N PRO A 511 -15.35 -3.47 6.75
CA PRO A 511 -14.53 -3.51 5.54
C PRO A 511 -14.25 -2.14 4.93
N TYR A 512 -15.18 -1.19 5.02
CA TYR A 512 -15.00 0.16 4.49
C TYR A 512 -13.98 0.96 5.31
N TYR A 513 -13.99 0.79 6.63
CA TYR A 513 -12.97 1.37 7.52
C TYR A 513 -11.59 0.73 7.32
N GLU A 514 -11.51 -0.61 7.25
CA GLU A 514 -10.25 -1.35 7.00
C GLU A 514 -9.63 -0.97 5.64
N ASP A 515 -10.46 -0.85 4.58
CA ASP A 515 -10.00 -0.47 3.24
C ASP A 515 -9.45 0.96 3.21
N TYR A 516 -10.14 1.91 3.85
CA TYR A 516 -9.69 3.29 3.97
C TYR A 516 -8.33 3.38 4.67
N ILE A 517 -8.21 2.76 5.86
CA ILE A 517 -6.99 2.82 6.69
C ILE A 517 -5.80 2.12 6.02
N SER A 518 -6.04 1.07 5.22
CA SER A 518 -4.97 0.38 4.50
C SER A 518 -4.33 1.22 3.38
N LYS A 519 -5.02 2.27 2.92
CA LYS A 519 -4.63 3.10 1.77
C LYS A 519 -4.28 4.54 2.13
N THR A 520 -4.67 5.00 3.31
CA THR A 520 -4.49 6.39 3.76
C THR A 520 -3.71 6.45 5.08
N SER A 521 -3.34 7.66 5.50
CA SER A 521 -2.92 7.93 6.88
C SER A 521 -4.14 8.47 7.63
N PRO A 522 -4.90 7.62 8.34
CA PRO A 522 -6.17 8.02 8.95
C PRO A 522 -5.95 9.06 10.05
N THR A 523 -6.91 9.97 10.19
CA THR A 523 -6.95 10.89 11.32
C THR A 523 -7.37 10.16 12.60
N PRO A 524 -7.04 10.70 13.80
CA PRO A 524 -7.50 10.15 15.06
C PRO A 524 -9.02 9.95 15.10
N ASP A 525 -9.80 10.89 14.55
CA ASP A 525 -11.26 10.78 14.48
C ASP A 525 -11.73 9.52 13.74
N ILE A 526 -11.11 9.18 12.61
CA ILE A 526 -11.46 7.99 11.82
C ILE A 526 -11.04 6.72 12.57
N MET A 527 -9.92 6.76 13.29
CA MET A 527 -9.48 5.66 14.15
C MET A 527 -10.47 5.43 15.30
N TYR A 528 -11.03 6.50 15.87
CA TYR A 528 -12.06 6.40 16.92
C TYR A 528 -13.37 5.83 16.39
N GLU A 529 -13.81 6.26 15.21
CA GLU A 529 -14.97 5.65 14.55
C GLU A 529 -14.76 4.15 14.32
N LEU A 530 -13.55 3.72 13.92
CA LEU A 530 -13.23 2.30 13.81
C LEU A 530 -13.25 1.60 15.18
N ALA A 531 -12.72 2.24 16.23
CA ALA A 531 -12.79 1.68 17.58
C ALA A 531 -14.25 1.46 18.03
N ASP A 532 -15.15 2.40 17.72
CA ASP A 532 -16.60 2.26 17.98
C ASP A 532 -17.22 1.11 17.19
N VAL A 533 -16.83 0.94 15.90
CA VAL A 533 -17.25 -0.21 15.09
C VAL A 533 -16.75 -1.53 15.70
N TYR A 534 -15.51 -1.57 16.22
CA TYR A 534 -14.99 -2.76 16.91
C TYR A 534 -15.72 -3.03 18.23
N VAL A 535 -16.06 -2.00 19.01
CA VAL A 535 -16.89 -2.14 20.21
C VAL A 535 -18.27 -2.71 19.85
N GLY A 536 -18.90 -2.20 18.79
CA GLY A 536 -20.19 -2.70 18.28
C GLY A 536 -20.13 -4.16 17.79
N LEU A 537 -18.95 -4.65 17.40
CA LEU A 537 -18.68 -6.04 17.04
C LEU A 537 -18.21 -6.91 18.22
N GLU A 538 -18.19 -6.37 19.43
CA GLU A 538 -17.66 -7.03 20.64
C GLU A 538 -16.16 -7.41 20.52
N ARG A 539 -15.42 -6.77 19.60
CA ARG A 539 -13.97 -6.93 19.40
C ARG A 539 -13.20 -5.95 20.28
N TYR A 540 -13.34 -6.11 21.59
CA TYR A 540 -12.82 -5.15 22.57
C TYR A 540 -11.29 -5.00 22.54
N ASP A 541 -10.53 -6.07 22.32
CA ASP A 541 -9.07 -6.01 22.27
C ASP A 541 -8.55 -5.14 21.12
N ASP A 542 -9.20 -5.21 19.95
CA ASP A 542 -8.85 -4.39 18.79
C ASP A 542 -9.16 -2.91 19.03
N ALA A 543 -10.30 -2.61 19.67
CA ALA A 543 -10.65 -1.25 20.08
C ALA A 543 -9.66 -0.69 21.11
N ILE A 544 -9.29 -1.49 22.13
CA ILE A 544 -8.30 -1.11 23.14
C ILE A 544 -6.94 -0.83 22.50
N ALA A 545 -6.51 -1.65 21.53
CA ALA A 545 -5.25 -1.44 20.82
C ALA A 545 -5.22 -0.12 20.05
N ILE A 546 -6.34 0.30 19.44
CA ILE A 546 -6.46 1.61 18.81
C ILE A 546 -6.31 2.73 19.84
N TYR A 547 -7.03 2.65 20.97
CA TYR A 547 -6.93 3.67 22.01
C TYR A 547 -5.53 3.75 22.62
N ASP A 548 -4.87 2.61 22.87
CA ASP A 548 -3.48 2.55 23.35
C ASP A 548 -2.51 3.22 22.37
N ASP A 549 -2.65 2.95 21.07
CA ASP A 549 -1.81 3.57 20.04
C ASP A 549 -2.00 5.09 20.00
N GLN A 550 -3.25 5.57 20.01
CA GLN A 550 -3.55 7.00 19.94
C GLN A 550 -3.09 7.75 21.21
N LEU A 551 -3.34 7.18 22.40
CA LEU A 551 -2.91 7.75 23.68
C LEU A 551 -1.38 7.80 23.82
N SER A 552 -0.64 6.90 23.16
CA SER A 552 0.82 6.91 23.13
C SER A 552 1.40 8.09 22.34
N GLN A 553 0.65 8.60 21.36
CA GLN A 553 1.03 9.73 20.52
C GLN A 553 0.65 11.06 21.18
N SER A 554 -0.56 11.15 21.71
CA SER A 554 -1.07 12.31 22.43
C SER A 554 -2.07 11.87 23.48
N TYR A 555 -1.79 12.18 24.76
CA TYR A 555 -2.69 11.86 25.86
C TYR A 555 -3.96 12.73 25.80
N ASP A 556 -5.12 12.06 25.85
CA ASP A 556 -6.45 12.67 25.89
C ASP A 556 -7.26 12.04 27.06
N PRO A 557 -7.63 12.81 28.09
CA PRO A 557 -8.36 12.29 29.26
C PRO A 557 -9.71 11.66 28.93
N ASP A 558 -10.46 12.20 27.97
CA ASP A 558 -11.79 11.67 27.62
C ASP A 558 -11.64 10.34 26.89
N MET A 559 -10.57 10.20 26.10
CA MET A 559 -10.22 8.97 25.42
C MET A 559 -9.77 7.87 26.38
N ASP A 560 -8.97 8.22 27.40
CA ASP A 560 -8.53 7.29 28.43
C ASP A 560 -9.72 6.74 29.25
N LYS A 561 -10.71 7.60 29.55
CA LYS A 561 -11.99 7.17 30.13
C LYS A 561 -12.76 6.22 29.22
N MET A 562 -12.85 6.51 27.92
CA MET A 562 -13.53 5.63 26.96
C MET A 562 -12.84 4.26 26.88
N ARG A 563 -11.51 4.23 26.82
CA ARG A 563 -10.72 3.01 26.87
C ARG A 563 -11.01 2.19 28.13
N ALA A 564 -11.04 2.82 29.31
CA ALA A 564 -11.39 2.14 30.55
C ALA A 564 -12.80 1.53 30.53
N LYS A 565 -13.79 2.23 29.96
CA LYS A 565 -15.15 1.68 29.72
C LYS A 565 -15.12 0.47 28.79
N VAL A 566 -14.34 0.50 27.73
CA VAL A 566 -14.19 -0.62 26.79
C VAL A 566 -13.51 -1.83 27.47
N ILE A 567 -12.50 -1.60 28.31
CA ILE A 567 -11.88 -2.65 29.15
C ILE A 567 -12.94 -3.26 30.08
N TYR A 568 -13.80 -2.46 30.70
CA TYR A 568 -14.88 -2.95 31.53
C TYR A 568 -15.92 -3.78 30.76
N TRP A 569 -16.29 -3.36 29.55
CA TRP A 569 -17.20 -4.09 28.67
C TRP A 569 -16.58 -5.40 28.16
N SER A 570 -15.26 -5.47 27.98
CA SER A 570 -14.55 -6.71 27.63
C SER A 570 -14.68 -7.82 28.69
N GLY A 571 -15.03 -7.45 29.92
CA GLY A 571 -15.16 -8.37 31.04
C GLY A 571 -13.86 -8.62 31.81
N ASP A 572 -12.75 -8.00 31.42
CA ASP A 572 -11.50 -7.99 32.20
C ASP A 572 -11.66 -7.11 33.46
N SER A 573 -12.28 -7.71 34.48
CA SER A 573 -12.67 -7.03 35.70
C SER A 573 -11.46 -6.61 36.56
N LEU A 574 -10.30 -7.25 36.37
CA LEU A 574 -9.06 -6.89 37.06
C LEU A 574 -8.46 -5.63 36.46
N ARG A 575 -8.27 -5.58 35.13
CA ARG A 575 -7.76 -4.38 34.46
C ARG A 575 -8.72 -3.21 34.58
N ALA A 576 -10.03 -3.47 34.50
CA ALA A 576 -11.03 -2.41 34.67
C ALA A 576 -10.94 -1.77 36.06
N LEU A 577 -10.77 -2.58 37.11
CA LEU A 577 -10.61 -2.07 38.47
C LEU A 577 -9.37 -1.17 38.59
N ASP A 578 -8.20 -1.65 38.15
CA ASP A 578 -6.94 -0.88 38.20
C ASP A 578 -7.04 0.46 37.44
N GLU A 579 -7.68 0.46 36.27
CA GLU A 579 -7.83 1.67 35.43
C GLU A 579 -8.83 2.66 36.04
N PHE A 580 -9.97 2.20 36.58
CA PHE A 580 -10.91 3.12 37.21
C PHE A 580 -10.43 3.65 38.56
N GLU A 581 -9.67 2.86 39.34
CA GLU A 581 -8.98 3.38 40.53
C GLU A 581 -8.06 4.54 40.15
N ARG A 582 -7.21 4.35 39.12
CA ARG A 582 -6.33 5.41 38.61
C ARG A 582 -7.10 6.64 38.13
N LEU A 583 -8.15 6.45 37.33
CA LEU A 583 -8.94 7.57 36.78
C LEU A 583 -9.70 8.35 37.86
N VAL A 584 -10.19 7.68 38.91
CA VAL A 584 -10.86 8.32 40.05
C VAL A 584 -9.86 9.02 40.97
N ASP A 585 -8.65 8.47 41.13
CA ASP A 585 -7.57 9.14 41.86
C ASP A 585 -7.11 10.43 41.15
N ASP A 586 -7.07 10.41 39.82
CA ASP A 586 -6.72 11.56 38.98
C ASP A 586 -7.83 12.65 39.00
N ASP A 587 -9.11 12.26 38.91
CA ASP A 587 -10.27 13.15 39.05
C ASP A 587 -11.36 12.59 39.99
N PRO A 588 -11.28 12.87 41.30
CA PRO A 588 -12.25 12.39 42.29
C PRO A 588 -13.67 12.98 42.13
N SER A 589 -13.84 13.99 41.28
CA SER A 589 -15.13 14.64 41.04
C SER A 589 -15.91 14.01 39.88
N ASP A 590 -15.28 13.13 39.10
CA ASP A 590 -15.93 12.40 38.02
C ASP A 590 -16.83 11.29 38.57
N LEU A 591 -18.11 11.64 38.72
CA LEU A 591 -19.15 10.75 39.22
C LEU A 591 -19.36 9.53 38.31
N GLU A 592 -19.09 9.65 37.00
CA GLU A 592 -19.23 8.53 36.06
C GLU A 592 -18.11 7.50 36.31
N MET A 593 -16.86 7.94 36.43
CA MET A 593 -15.73 7.04 36.72
C MET A 593 -15.88 6.38 38.09
N LYS A 594 -16.36 7.11 39.10
CA LYS A 594 -16.71 6.54 40.41
C LYS A 594 -17.80 5.49 40.34
N MET A 595 -18.81 5.68 39.49
CA MET A 595 -19.86 4.68 39.30
C MET A 595 -19.30 3.39 38.68
N TYR A 596 -18.43 3.51 37.66
CA TYR A 596 -17.75 2.36 37.06
C TYR A 596 -16.74 1.68 38.00
N LEU A 597 -16.12 2.42 38.92
CA LEU A 597 -15.28 1.87 39.99
C LEU A 597 -16.11 0.99 40.94
N GLY A 598 -17.27 1.49 41.40
CA GLY A 598 -18.22 0.71 42.21
C GLY A 598 -18.72 -0.56 41.48
N ASP A 599 -19.07 -0.42 40.19
CA ASP A 599 -19.47 -1.54 39.33
C ASP A 599 -18.33 -2.58 39.16
N SER A 600 -17.07 -2.13 39.11
CA SER A 600 -15.90 -3.01 39.03
C SER A 600 -15.65 -3.77 40.33
N TYR A 601 -15.75 -3.11 41.50
CA TYR A 601 -15.70 -3.79 42.80
C TYR A 601 -16.82 -4.83 42.94
N ALA A 602 -18.04 -4.49 42.50
CA ALA A 602 -19.18 -5.41 42.53
C ALA A 602 -18.94 -6.66 41.67
N LYS A 603 -18.40 -6.51 40.44
CA LYS A 603 -18.01 -7.64 39.57
C LYS A 603 -16.92 -8.51 40.20
N MET A 604 -15.97 -7.90 40.92
CA MET A 604 -14.90 -8.59 41.64
C MET A 604 -15.36 -9.22 42.96
N GLN A 605 -16.65 -9.13 43.30
CA GLN A 605 -17.26 -9.62 44.55
C GLN A 605 -16.73 -8.92 45.82
N GLN A 606 -16.17 -7.72 45.65
CA GLN A 606 -15.76 -6.80 46.72
C GLN A 606 -16.97 -5.93 47.09
N TYR A 607 -18.01 -6.58 47.60
CA TYR A 607 -19.28 -5.93 47.92
C TYR A 607 -19.19 -4.83 48.99
N PRO A 608 -18.33 -4.93 50.04
CA PRO A 608 -18.15 -3.84 50.99
C PRO A 608 -17.65 -2.55 50.34
N GLU A 609 -16.63 -2.66 49.50
CA GLU A 609 -16.00 -1.55 48.77
C GLU A 609 -16.98 -0.96 47.74
N ALA A 610 -17.70 -1.82 47.00
CA ALA A 610 -18.76 -1.37 46.08
C ALA A 610 -19.88 -0.59 46.81
N LYS A 611 -20.31 -1.09 47.97
CA LYS A 611 -21.36 -0.45 48.79
C LYS A 611 -20.92 0.90 49.32
N GLU A 612 -19.65 1.04 49.72
CA GLU A 612 -19.07 2.31 50.14
C GLU A 612 -19.13 3.33 49.01
N ILE A 613 -18.63 2.98 47.82
CA ILE A 613 -18.63 3.85 46.63
C ILE A 613 -20.07 4.26 46.22
N TYR A 614 -21.02 3.32 46.18
CA TYR A 614 -22.41 3.66 45.85
C TYR A 614 -23.08 4.53 46.92
N SER A 615 -22.75 4.34 48.20
CA SER A 615 -23.28 5.17 49.29
C SER A 615 -22.76 6.60 49.19
N GLU A 616 -21.47 6.79 48.89
CA GLU A 616 -20.90 8.11 48.61
C GLU A 616 -21.56 8.79 47.41
N LEU A 617 -21.83 8.06 46.33
CA LEU A 617 -22.53 8.60 45.17
C LEU A 617 -23.98 9.00 45.49
N LEU A 618 -24.65 8.26 46.38
CA LEU A 618 -26.01 8.58 46.84
C LEU A 618 -26.05 9.82 47.74
N GLU A 619 -24.98 10.14 48.48
CA GLU A 619 -24.90 11.41 49.23
C GLU A 619 -24.89 12.63 48.30
N VAL A 620 -24.29 12.48 47.12
CA VAL A 620 -24.22 13.53 46.08
C VAL A 620 -25.54 13.59 45.28
N ALA A 621 -26.15 12.44 45.00
CA ALA A 621 -27.41 12.33 44.25
C ALA A 621 -28.46 11.45 44.99
N PRO A 622 -29.14 12.00 46.03
CA PRO A 622 -29.98 11.21 46.95
C PRO A 622 -31.24 10.57 46.36
N GLU A 623 -31.65 10.98 45.17
CA GLU A 623 -32.84 10.48 44.47
C GLU A 623 -32.46 9.72 43.17
N SER A 624 -31.21 9.29 43.03
CA SER A 624 -30.74 8.57 41.85
C SER A 624 -31.21 7.12 41.86
N TYR A 625 -32.23 6.84 41.05
CA TYR A 625 -32.77 5.49 40.85
C TYR A 625 -31.69 4.47 40.41
N ASP A 626 -30.73 4.90 39.59
CA ASP A 626 -29.67 4.03 39.06
C ASP A 626 -28.67 3.58 40.14
N ILE A 627 -28.46 4.39 41.18
CA ILE A 627 -27.58 4.08 42.31
C ILE A 627 -28.33 3.21 43.33
N GLU A 628 -29.61 3.52 43.60
CA GLU A 628 -30.47 2.69 44.45
C GLU A 628 -30.60 1.26 43.90
N GLN A 629 -30.81 1.09 42.59
CA GLN A 629 -30.82 -0.23 41.97
C GLN A 629 -29.50 -0.99 42.15
N ARG A 630 -28.36 -0.32 41.99
CA ARG A 630 -27.03 -0.95 42.16
C ARG A 630 -26.81 -1.42 43.59
N LEU A 631 -27.26 -0.65 44.58
CA LEU A 631 -27.24 -1.05 45.99
C LEU A 631 -28.16 -2.26 46.25
N ASP A 632 -29.33 -2.31 45.63
CA ASP A 632 -30.26 -3.45 45.72
C ASP A 632 -29.71 -4.73 45.06
N TRP A 633 -28.81 -4.61 44.08
CA TRP A 633 -28.15 -5.75 43.44
C TRP A 633 -27.07 -6.39 44.32
N LEU A 634 -26.55 -5.65 45.31
CA LEU A 634 -25.57 -6.19 46.25
C LEU A 634 -26.26 -7.18 47.21
N PRO A 635 -25.63 -8.33 47.51
CA PRO A 635 -26.21 -9.30 48.43
C PRO A 635 -26.47 -8.64 49.80
N PRO A 636 -27.63 -8.89 50.42
CA PRO A 636 -27.92 -8.38 51.76
C PRO A 636 -26.90 -8.93 52.75
N ASP A 637 -26.59 -8.14 53.78
CA ASP A 637 -25.66 -8.54 54.84
C ASP A 637 -26.09 -9.91 55.41
N PRO A 638 -25.15 -10.85 55.65
CA PRO A 638 -25.48 -12.23 56.05
C PRO A 638 -26.30 -12.35 57.34
N GLU A 639 -26.49 -11.27 58.09
CA GLU A 639 -27.13 -11.25 59.41
C GLU A 639 -28.66 -10.99 59.39
N ASP A 640 -29.29 -10.57 58.28
CA ASP A 640 -30.60 -9.88 58.39
C ASP A 640 -31.86 -10.54 57.76
N GLU A 641 -31.89 -11.80 57.29
CA GLU A 641 -33.15 -12.39 56.77
C GLU A 641 -33.46 -13.88 57.12
N SER A 642 -34.76 -14.12 57.41
CA SER A 642 -35.33 -15.33 58.00
C SER A 642 -35.54 -16.54 57.05
N GLY A 643 -35.54 -17.75 57.64
CA GLY A 643 -35.12 -19.01 57.00
C GLY A 643 -36.06 -19.80 56.07
N PHE A 644 -37.23 -19.32 55.65
CA PHE A 644 -38.07 -20.07 54.69
C PHE A 644 -37.88 -19.62 53.23
N SER A 645 -37.68 -18.32 52.99
CA SER A 645 -37.27 -17.79 51.69
C SER A 645 -35.85 -18.25 51.31
N ARG A 646 -35.00 -18.46 52.31
CA ARG A 646 -33.62 -18.97 52.17
C ARG A 646 -33.55 -20.35 51.51
N THR A 647 -34.48 -21.26 51.74
CA THR A 647 -34.36 -22.63 51.20
C THR A 647 -34.79 -22.71 49.74
N TRP A 648 -35.81 -21.97 49.32
CA TRP A 648 -36.26 -22.00 47.92
C TRP A 648 -35.48 -21.02 47.04
N ARG A 649 -35.21 -19.79 47.53
CA ARG A 649 -34.46 -18.78 46.79
C ARG A 649 -32.96 -19.09 46.73
N ASN A 650 -32.36 -19.70 47.76
CA ASN A 650 -30.99 -20.20 47.64
C ASN A 650 -30.91 -21.50 46.83
N PHE A 651 -31.96 -22.32 46.78
CA PHE A 651 -31.95 -23.51 45.92
C PHE A 651 -32.00 -23.15 44.43
N THR A 652 -32.66 -22.05 44.05
CA THR A 652 -32.69 -21.60 42.64
C THR A 652 -31.53 -20.67 42.28
N ASN A 653 -31.12 -19.75 43.18
CA ASN A 653 -30.09 -18.76 42.86
C ASN A 653 -28.65 -19.23 43.09
N TYR A 654 -28.40 -20.33 43.83
CA TYR A 654 -27.05 -20.87 44.03
C TYR A 654 -26.73 -22.12 43.20
N LEU A 655 -27.71 -22.79 42.60
CA LEU A 655 -27.46 -24.06 41.91
C LEU A 655 -27.36 -23.94 40.39
N PHE A 656 -28.03 -22.96 39.76
CA PHE A 656 -28.23 -22.99 38.32
C PHE A 656 -28.02 -21.64 37.63
N SER A 657 -27.13 -21.58 36.64
CA SER A 657 -26.88 -20.38 35.82
C SER A 657 -27.92 -20.18 34.71
N TYR A 658 -28.55 -21.27 34.26
CA TYR A 658 -29.69 -21.28 33.33
C TYR A 658 -30.33 -22.68 33.32
N MET A 659 -31.56 -22.77 32.81
CA MET A 659 -32.25 -24.02 32.49
C MET A 659 -32.74 -23.99 31.04
N VAL A 660 -32.48 -25.02 30.24
CA VAL A 660 -33.04 -25.17 28.89
C VAL A 660 -34.01 -26.33 28.86
N VAL A 661 -35.23 -26.06 28.40
CA VAL A 661 -36.24 -27.07 28.11
C VAL A 661 -36.33 -27.25 26.60
N SER A 662 -36.18 -28.49 26.13
CA SER A 662 -36.15 -28.82 24.70
C SER A 662 -37.15 -29.90 24.29
N PRO A 663 -38.42 -29.55 24.02
CA PRO A 663 -39.35 -30.50 23.41
C PRO A 663 -38.86 -30.85 22.00
N LEU A 664 -38.89 -32.14 21.65
CA LEU A 664 -38.41 -32.65 20.37
C LEU A 664 -39.37 -33.67 19.77
N GLY A 665 -39.35 -33.77 18.44
CA GLY A 665 -40.09 -34.74 17.66
C GLY A 665 -39.29 -35.18 16.45
N TYR A 666 -39.37 -36.46 16.12
CA TYR A 666 -38.71 -37.07 14.98
C TYR A 666 -39.63 -38.08 14.30
N GLY A 667 -39.58 -38.11 12.96
CA GLY A 667 -40.22 -39.11 12.14
C GLY A 667 -39.31 -39.50 10.98
N PHE A 668 -39.24 -40.80 10.68
CA PHE A 668 -38.58 -41.38 9.52
C PHE A 668 -39.50 -42.43 8.90
N THR A 669 -39.52 -42.48 7.56
CA THR A 669 -40.24 -43.49 6.77
C THR A 669 -39.46 -43.82 5.52
N ASP A 670 -39.51 -45.07 5.07
CA ASP A 670 -39.00 -45.50 3.77
C ASP A 670 -40.02 -46.37 2.99
N ASP A 671 -39.65 -46.77 1.77
CA ASP A 671 -40.39 -47.70 0.91
C ASP A 671 -39.98 -49.18 1.11
N LEU A 672 -39.24 -49.49 2.18
CA LEU A 672 -38.98 -50.85 2.69
C LEU A 672 -39.90 -51.17 3.88
N ASP A 673 -41.01 -50.43 3.99
CA ASP A 673 -42.01 -50.51 5.04
C ASP A 673 -41.49 -50.19 6.46
N PHE A 674 -40.32 -49.57 6.61
CA PHE A 674 -39.82 -49.17 7.92
C PHE A 674 -40.25 -47.76 8.30
N SER A 675 -40.64 -47.57 9.57
CA SER A 675 -40.78 -46.22 10.12
C SER A 675 -40.43 -46.14 11.59
N LEU A 676 -39.88 -44.98 11.95
CA LEU A 676 -39.43 -44.63 13.30
C LEU A 676 -40.02 -43.27 13.66
N VAL A 677 -40.85 -43.22 14.70
CA VAL A 677 -41.47 -41.98 15.17
C VAL A 677 -41.31 -41.86 16.67
N TYR A 678 -40.79 -40.74 17.14
CA TYR A 678 -40.71 -40.44 18.56
C TYR A 678 -40.89 -38.97 18.89
N GLY A 679 -41.39 -38.71 20.09
CA GLY A 679 -41.45 -37.39 20.70
C GLY A 679 -40.83 -37.44 22.09
N GLY A 680 -40.31 -36.31 22.56
CA GLY A 680 -39.63 -36.26 23.83
C GLY A 680 -39.44 -34.85 24.35
N ILE A 681 -38.80 -34.78 25.51
CA ILE A 681 -38.39 -33.54 26.15
C ILE A 681 -36.97 -33.72 26.69
N GLY A 682 -36.12 -32.76 26.36
CA GLY A 682 -34.83 -32.56 27.00
C GLY A 682 -34.93 -31.49 28.08
N LEU A 683 -34.13 -31.65 29.11
CA LEU A 683 -33.92 -30.65 30.14
C LEU A 683 -32.42 -30.57 30.40
N GLU A 684 -31.85 -29.37 30.30
CA GLU A 684 -30.46 -29.08 30.62
C GLU A 684 -30.43 -27.98 31.66
N ILE A 685 -29.51 -28.08 32.61
CA ILE A 685 -29.33 -27.10 33.66
C ILE A 685 -27.84 -26.76 33.79
N GLY A 686 -27.49 -25.48 33.70
CA GLY A 686 -26.13 -25.00 33.88
C GLY A 686 -25.74 -24.99 35.35
N LEU A 687 -24.73 -25.76 35.75
CA LEU A 687 -24.20 -25.77 37.13
C LEU A 687 -23.12 -24.72 37.34
N ALA A 688 -22.39 -24.39 36.27
CA ALA A 688 -21.34 -23.38 36.22
C ALA A 688 -21.24 -22.83 34.80
N ARG A 689 -20.45 -21.76 34.57
CA ARG A 689 -20.22 -21.20 33.22
C ARG A 689 -19.73 -22.24 32.21
N TYR A 690 -18.98 -23.24 32.67
CA TYR A 690 -18.33 -24.26 31.84
C TYR A 690 -18.92 -25.68 32.03
N ILE A 691 -19.95 -25.90 32.86
CA ILE A 691 -20.55 -27.24 33.07
C ILE A 691 -22.07 -27.13 33.11
N SER A 692 -22.75 -27.99 32.35
CA SER A 692 -24.19 -28.23 32.47
C SER A 692 -24.51 -29.72 32.55
N VAL A 693 -25.61 -30.04 33.22
CA VAL A 693 -26.12 -31.41 33.37
C VAL A 693 -27.57 -31.45 32.95
N GLY A 694 -28.01 -32.57 32.40
CA GLY A 694 -29.35 -32.67 31.86
C GLY A 694 -29.85 -34.09 31.73
N GLY A 695 -31.07 -34.21 31.22
CA GLY A 695 -31.70 -35.46 30.92
C GLY A 695 -32.60 -35.32 29.70
N THR A 696 -32.73 -36.39 28.93
CA THR A 696 -33.67 -36.51 27.82
C THR A 696 -34.56 -37.71 28.06
N TRP A 697 -35.85 -37.47 27.92
CA TRP A 697 -36.87 -38.50 27.90
C TRP A 697 -37.53 -38.51 26.53
N GLN A 698 -37.57 -39.67 25.89
CA GLN A 698 -38.16 -39.85 24.58
C GLN A 698 -39.08 -41.07 24.59
N ARG A 699 -40.18 -41.00 23.86
CA ARG A 699 -41.12 -42.11 23.68
C ARG A 699 -41.58 -42.17 22.24
N GLY A 700 -41.62 -43.38 21.70
CA GLY A 700 -41.93 -43.58 20.30
C GLY A 700 -42.29 -45.00 19.95
N TYR A 701 -42.26 -45.27 18.65
CA TYR A 701 -42.37 -46.61 18.10
C TYR A 701 -41.50 -46.77 16.86
N LEU A 702 -41.08 -48.01 16.67
CA LEU A 702 -40.52 -48.55 15.44
C LEU A 702 -41.61 -49.45 14.83
N GLN A 703 -41.80 -49.45 13.51
CA GLN A 703 -42.71 -50.39 12.89
C GLN A 703 -42.20 -50.89 11.53
N ASN A 704 -42.67 -52.09 11.18
CA ASN A 704 -42.69 -52.64 9.83
C ASN A 704 -44.11 -53.14 9.51
N ASP A 705 -44.33 -53.74 8.34
CA ASP A 705 -45.62 -54.30 7.92
C ASP A 705 -46.28 -55.25 8.93
N ASN A 706 -45.49 -56.00 9.69
CA ASN A 706 -45.98 -57.07 10.55
C ASN A 706 -46.00 -56.69 12.04
N ASP A 707 -45.21 -55.69 12.43
CA ASP A 707 -44.87 -55.42 13.82
C ASP A 707 -44.79 -53.93 14.12
N ARG A 708 -45.28 -53.54 15.31
CA ARG A 708 -45.07 -52.21 15.89
C ARG A 708 -44.53 -52.35 17.31
N LEU A 709 -43.31 -51.86 17.52
CA LEU A 709 -42.62 -51.90 18.80
C LEU A 709 -42.59 -50.51 19.44
N HIS A 710 -43.27 -50.35 20.58
CA HIS A 710 -43.16 -49.14 21.38
C HIS A 710 -41.90 -49.14 22.24
N TYR A 711 -41.27 -47.98 22.39
CA TYR A 711 -40.11 -47.82 23.25
C TYR A 711 -40.15 -46.49 24.03
N THR A 712 -39.40 -46.46 25.12
CA THR A 712 -39.11 -45.29 25.92
C THR A 712 -37.60 -45.24 26.14
N GLN A 713 -36.96 -44.13 25.83
CA GLN A 713 -35.53 -43.91 26.09
C GLN A 713 -35.38 -42.83 27.16
N LEU A 714 -34.55 -43.10 28.15
CA LEU A 714 -34.15 -42.13 29.18
C LEU A 714 -32.64 -42.05 29.20
N MET A 715 -32.09 -40.84 29.06
CA MET A 715 -30.66 -40.61 29.02
C MET A 715 -30.29 -39.36 29.80
N GLY A 716 -29.35 -39.48 30.74
CA GLY A 716 -28.72 -38.34 31.42
C GLY A 716 -27.54 -37.83 30.62
N HIS A 717 -27.28 -36.53 30.68
CA HIS A 717 -26.23 -35.83 29.95
C HIS A 717 -25.38 -34.96 30.87
N VAL A 718 -24.10 -34.84 30.54
CA VAL A 718 -23.16 -33.89 31.12
C VAL A 718 -22.44 -33.20 29.96
N TYR A 719 -22.45 -31.87 29.96
CA TYR A 719 -21.72 -31.05 29.01
C TYR A 719 -20.63 -30.26 29.72
N ILE A 720 -19.44 -30.23 29.16
CA ILE A 720 -18.29 -29.47 29.66
C ILE A 720 -17.79 -28.56 28.55
N ARG A 721 -17.67 -27.26 28.84
CA ARG A 721 -17.25 -26.20 27.93
C ARG A 721 -16.00 -25.53 28.48
N PRO A 722 -14.82 -26.16 28.34
CA PRO A 722 -13.59 -25.66 28.97
C PRO A 722 -13.15 -24.30 28.42
N ILE A 723 -13.48 -24.03 27.17
CA ILE A 723 -13.39 -22.75 26.46
C ILE A 723 -14.64 -22.61 25.58
N GLU A 724 -14.93 -21.41 25.06
CA GLU A 724 -16.19 -21.13 24.34
C GLU A 724 -16.34 -21.92 23.03
N GLU A 725 -15.22 -22.28 22.41
CA GLU A 725 -15.15 -23.00 21.15
C GLU A 725 -15.30 -24.52 21.32
N VAL A 726 -15.11 -25.05 22.53
CA VAL A 726 -15.05 -26.49 22.79
C VAL A 726 -16.25 -26.95 23.60
N VAL A 727 -16.97 -27.96 23.09
CA VAL A 727 -18.04 -28.65 23.82
C VAL A 727 -17.72 -30.12 23.91
N LEU A 728 -17.53 -30.61 25.13
CA LEU A 728 -17.51 -32.03 25.46
C LEU A 728 -18.90 -32.43 25.94
N SER A 729 -19.39 -33.58 25.50
CA SER A 729 -20.69 -34.13 25.86
C SER A 729 -20.55 -35.60 26.25
N PHE A 730 -21.20 -35.98 27.35
CA PHE A 730 -21.23 -37.35 27.86
C PHE A 730 -22.66 -37.68 28.25
N GLY A 731 -23.20 -38.74 27.67
CA GLY A 731 -24.57 -39.20 27.82
C GLY A 731 -24.60 -40.69 28.13
N TYR A 732 -25.41 -41.06 29.11
CA TYR A 732 -25.65 -42.45 29.49
C TYR A 732 -27.11 -42.67 29.84
N GLY A 733 -27.67 -43.79 29.38
CA GLY A 733 -29.08 -44.08 29.53
C GLY A 733 -29.45 -45.51 29.21
N GLU A 734 -30.75 -45.76 29.14
CA GLU A 734 -31.32 -47.02 28.72
C GLU A 734 -32.50 -46.77 27.78
N VAL A 735 -32.65 -47.66 26.80
CA VAL A 735 -33.88 -47.80 26.04
C VAL A 735 -34.66 -49.01 26.53
N TYR A 736 -35.93 -48.77 26.85
CA TYR A 736 -36.87 -49.76 27.35
C TYR A 736 -37.98 -49.99 26.33
N SER A 737 -38.33 -51.26 26.11
CA SER A 737 -39.52 -51.65 25.36
C SER A 737 -40.30 -52.72 26.14
N PRO A 738 -41.65 -52.67 26.19
CA PRO A 738 -42.45 -53.64 26.94
C PRO A 738 -42.25 -55.10 26.52
N TYR A 739 -41.82 -55.33 25.27
CA TYR A 739 -41.68 -56.66 24.67
C TYR A 739 -40.23 -57.05 24.37
N ALA A 740 -39.23 -56.26 24.80
CA ALA A 740 -37.82 -56.51 24.57
C ALA A 740 -36.94 -56.20 25.80
N ILE A 741 -35.71 -56.69 25.78
CA ILE A 741 -34.70 -56.48 26.84
C ILE A 741 -34.24 -55.01 26.85
N ARG A 742 -33.95 -54.46 28.05
CA ARG A 742 -33.35 -53.13 28.21
C ARG A 742 -31.98 -53.08 27.56
N GLN A 743 -31.72 -52.06 26.74
CA GLN A 743 -30.42 -51.86 26.11
C GLN A 743 -29.76 -50.57 26.63
N PRO A 744 -28.46 -50.59 26.96
CA PRO A 744 -27.74 -49.39 27.37
C PRO A 744 -27.57 -48.46 26.17
N VAL A 745 -27.70 -47.16 26.42
CA VAL A 745 -27.46 -46.09 25.45
C VAL A 745 -26.30 -45.25 25.97
N VAL A 746 -25.27 -45.08 25.15
CA VAL A 746 -24.12 -44.23 25.46
C VAL A 746 -23.92 -43.26 24.32
N GLN A 747 -23.70 -42.00 24.63
CA GLN A 747 -23.40 -40.97 23.64
C GLN A 747 -22.29 -40.10 24.18
N THR A 748 -21.15 -40.04 23.50
CA THR A 748 -20.09 -39.08 23.84
C THR A 748 -19.74 -38.26 22.62
N GLY A 749 -19.35 -37.02 22.82
CA GLY A 749 -19.03 -36.13 21.73
C GLY A 749 -18.06 -35.03 22.14
N LEU A 750 -17.21 -34.65 21.20
CA LEU A 750 -16.35 -33.48 21.24
C LEU A 750 -16.70 -32.64 20.03
N ARG A 751 -16.92 -31.35 20.22
CA ARG A 751 -17.05 -30.38 19.13
C ARG A 751 -16.15 -29.20 19.41
N TYR A 752 -15.30 -28.88 18.46
CA TYR A 752 -14.54 -27.63 18.41
C TYR A 752 -15.12 -26.77 17.28
N THR A 753 -15.40 -25.51 17.55
CA THR A 753 -15.92 -24.55 16.56
C THR A 753 -15.19 -23.23 16.72
N HIS A 754 -14.31 -22.92 15.77
CA HIS A 754 -13.69 -21.61 15.65
C HIS A 754 -14.56 -20.72 14.75
N LYS A 755 -14.98 -19.56 15.26
CA LYS A 755 -16.02 -18.72 14.66
C LYS A 755 -15.51 -17.49 13.89
N GLU A 756 -14.20 -17.33 13.69
CA GLU A 756 -13.63 -16.21 12.93
C GLU A 756 -13.82 -16.34 11.40
N LYS A 757 -13.22 -15.41 10.62
CA LYS A 757 -13.31 -15.30 9.14
C LYS A 757 -13.03 -16.62 8.38
N ASP A 758 -12.31 -17.58 8.99
CA ASP A 758 -12.18 -18.97 8.54
C ASP A 758 -12.92 -19.92 9.50
N ARG A 759 -14.21 -20.17 9.26
CA ARG A 759 -15.03 -21.00 10.15
C ARG A 759 -14.64 -22.47 10.02
N LEU A 760 -13.97 -22.97 11.06
CA LEU A 760 -13.57 -24.37 11.19
C LEU A 760 -14.37 -25.05 12.30
N THR A 761 -15.06 -26.13 11.94
CA THR A 761 -15.74 -27.03 12.89
C THR A 761 -15.12 -28.41 12.80
N ILE A 762 -14.73 -28.97 13.94
CA ILE A 762 -14.24 -30.34 14.05
C ILE A 762 -15.09 -31.05 15.11
N GLY A 763 -15.67 -32.18 14.72
CA GLY A 763 -16.53 -33.01 15.55
C GLY A 763 -15.99 -34.42 15.66
N GLY A 764 -16.09 -34.99 16.85
CA GLY A 764 -15.93 -36.42 17.10
C GLY A 764 -17.10 -36.91 17.94
N GLN A 765 -17.70 -38.03 17.58
CA GLN A 765 -18.84 -38.59 18.30
C GLN A 765 -18.74 -40.11 18.41
N TYR A 766 -19.09 -40.66 19.57
CA TYR A 766 -19.33 -42.08 19.75
C TYR A 766 -20.78 -42.29 20.22
N ILE A 767 -21.52 -43.14 19.52
CA ILE A 767 -22.88 -43.55 19.90
C ILE A 767 -22.90 -45.06 20.03
N ARG A 768 -23.42 -45.56 21.14
CA ARG A 768 -23.84 -46.95 21.32
C ARG A 768 -25.33 -46.96 21.62
N ASN A 769 -26.12 -47.59 20.76
CA ASN A 769 -27.56 -47.71 20.93
C ASN A 769 -28.04 -49.01 20.29
N ASP A 770 -29.33 -49.29 20.38
CA ASP A 770 -29.94 -50.33 19.59
C ASP A 770 -29.80 -50.03 18.09
N ALA A 771 -29.31 -51.02 17.34
CA ALA A 771 -29.01 -50.90 15.92
C ALA A 771 -30.23 -50.47 15.09
N ALA A 772 -31.46 -50.78 15.54
CA ALA A 772 -32.68 -50.34 14.87
C ALA A 772 -32.82 -48.81 14.79
N PHE A 773 -32.26 -48.06 15.76
CA PHE A 773 -32.24 -46.59 15.76
C PHE A 773 -31.11 -46.00 14.92
N LEU A 774 -30.10 -46.80 14.59
CA LEU A 774 -28.88 -46.34 13.91
C LEU A 774 -28.89 -46.70 12.42
N LEU A 775 -29.44 -47.86 12.08
CA LEU A 775 -29.34 -48.48 10.75
C LEU A 775 -30.64 -48.48 9.96
N TYR A 776 -31.74 -48.00 10.55
CA TYR A 776 -33.04 -47.81 9.90
C TYR A 776 -33.50 -49.03 9.06
N SER A 777 -33.72 -50.17 9.71
CA SER A 777 -34.06 -51.43 9.02
C SER A 777 -35.35 -52.08 9.53
N PRO A 778 -36.25 -52.53 8.63
CA PRO A 778 -37.49 -53.23 9.01
C PRO A 778 -37.23 -54.58 9.70
N TYR A 779 -36.09 -55.23 9.41
CA TYR A 779 -35.75 -56.53 10.00
C TYR A 779 -35.23 -56.41 11.43
N LEU A 780 -34.84 -55.21 11.88
CA LEU A 780 -34.35 -54.95 13.23
C LEU A 780 -35.46 -54.57 14.23
N VAL A 781 -36.73 -54.55 13.79
CA VAL A 781 -37.87 -54.24 14.67
C VAL A 781 -38.04 -55.31 15.76
N ARG A 782 -37.90 -56.60 15.43
CA ARG A 782 -37.89 -57.70 16.41
C ARG A 782 -36.48 -58.17 16.78
N THR A 783 -35.55 -58.15 15.82
CA THR A 783 -34.18 -58.63 15.99
C THR A 783 -33.30 -57.49 16.50
N ARG A 784 -33.01 -57.49 17.81
CA ARG A 784 -32.34 -56.37 18.47
C ARG A 784 -30.83 -56.55 18.50
N LEU A 785 -30.12 -55.96 17.55
CA LEU A 785 -28.66 -55.87 17.58
C LEU A 785 -28.23 -54.63 18.36
N LEU A 786 -27.06 -54.69 18.98
CA LEU A 786 -26.39 -53.50 19.48
C LEU A 786 -25.56 -52.90 18.35
N GLY A 787 -25.69 -51.59 18.13
CA GLY A 787 -24.88 -50.85 17.17
C GLY A 787 -24.01 -49.81 17.87
N GLU A 788 -22.77 -49.71 17.41
CA GLU A 788 -21.82 -48.68 17.84
C GLU A 788 -21.34 -47.89 16.61
N ILE A 789 -21.33 -46.57 16.71
CA ILE A 789 -20.85 -45.66 15.65
C ILE A 789 -19.84 -44.70 16.24
N PHE A 790 -18.63 -44.72 15.69
CA PHE A 790 -17.64 -43.67 15.88
C PHE A 790 -17.66 -42.76 14.65
N SER A 791 -17.96 -41.48 14.82
CA SER A 791 -17.97 -40.48 13.76
C SER A 791 -16.87 -39.44 14.00
N LEU A 792 -16.16 -39.07 12.94
CA LEU A 792 -15.26 -37.93 12.89
C LEU A 792 -15.71 -37.04 11.73
N ASP A 793 -16.05 -35.80 12.01
CA ASP A 793 -16.44 -34.82 11.02
C ASP A 793 -15.59 -33.55 11.10
N ALA A 794 -15.35 -32.95 9.96
CA ALA A 794 -14.68 -31.66 9.85
C ALA A 794 -15.35 -30.84 8.76
N GLU A 795 -15.60 -29.57 9.03
CA GLU A 795 -16.12 -28.60 8.07
C GLU A 795 -15.25 -27.34 8.15
N HIS A 796 -14.77 -26.88 7.00
CA HIS A 796 -14.01 -25.65 6.87
C HIS A 796 -14.65 -24.79 5.77
N ASN A 797 -15.16 -23.62 6.17
CA ASN A 797 -15.58 -22.57 5.26
C ASN A 797 -14.47 -21.51 5.24
N THR A 798 -13.78 -21.35 4.13
CA THR A 798 -12.69 -20.37 4.03
C THR A 798 -13.23 -18.98 3.70
N LYS A 799 -12.46 -17.95 4.06
CA LYS A 799 -12.73 -16.54 3.72
C LYS A 799 -12.88 -16.26 2.21
N TYR A 800 -12.34 -17.12 1.35
CA TYR A 800 -12.45 -16.98 -0.11
C TYR A 800 -13.66 -17.73 -0.70
N GLY A 801 -14.55 -18.22 0.15
CA GLY A 801 -15.75 -18.95 -0.23
C GLY A 801 -15.51 -20.41 -0.61
N LEU A 802 -14.34 -21.00 -0.32
CA LEU A 802 -14.11 -22.44 -0.50
C LEU A 802 -14.76 -23.21 0.66
N TYR A 803 -15.52 -24.25 0.33
CA TYR A 803 -16.15 -25.14 1.28
C TYR A 803 -15.51 -26.52 1.22
N LEU A 804 -15.02 -27.00 2.36
CA LEU A 804 -14.50 -28.35 2.52
C LEU A 804 -15.25 -29.02 3.67
N SER A 805 -15.76 -30.23 3.45
CA SER A 805 -16.35 -31.03 4.52
C SER A 805 -15.96 -32.50 4.38
N GLY A 806 -15.56 -33.10 5.49
CA GLY A 806 -15.27 -34.52 5.63
C GLY A 806 -16.14 -35.15 6.72
N LEU A 807 -16.60 -36.37 6.49
CA LEU A 807 -17.20 -37.22 7.52
C LEU A 807 -16.65 -38.63 7.33
N TYR A 808 -16.14 -39.22 8.41
CA TYR A 808 -15.79 -40.63 8.49
C TYR A 808 -16.59 -41.27 9.61
N GLN A 809 -17.20 -42.43 9.34
CA GLN A 809 -17.89 -43.21 10.35
C GLN A 809 -17.40 -44.64 10.34
N TYR A 810 -17.11 -45.16 11.53
CA TYR A 810 -16.81 -46.56 11.78
C TYR A 810 -17.98 -47.17 12.55
N ILE A 811 -18.63 -48.16 11.95
CA ILE A 811 -19.86 -48.79 12.43
C ILE A 811 -19.52 -50.22 12.85
N LEU A 812 -19.93 -50.59 14.06
CA LEU A 812 -19.85 -51.94 14.59
C LEU A 812 -21.24 -52.42 14.96
N THR A 813 -21.53 -53.68 14.67
CA THR A 813 -22.72 -54.38 15.17
C THR A 813 -22.30 -55.67 15.84
N ASP A 814 -22.76 -55.88 17.08
CA ASP A 814 -22.37 -56.99 17.96
C ASP A 814 -23.11 -58.30 17.64
N ASP A 815 -22.42 -59.41 17.90
CA ASP A 815 -22.80 -60.81 17.66
C ASP A 815 -24.00 -61.23 18.53
N ARG A 816 -24.93 -61.93 17.90
CA ARG A 816 -25.83 -62.87 18.60
C ARG A 816 -25.52 -64.26 18.07
N ASP A 817 -25.85 -65.31 18.82
CA ASP A 817 -25.56 -66.72 18.47
C ASP A 817 -25.89 -67.12 17.00
N ASP A 818 -26.71 -66.34 16.28
CA ASP A 818 -27.16 -66.50 14.90
C ASP A 818 -26.78 -65.38 13.90
N ILE A 819 -26.15 -64.26 14.30
CA ILE A 819 -25.84 -63.10 13.42
C ILE A 819 -24.39 -62.64 13.62
N PRO A 820 -23.50 -62.78 12.62
CA PRO A 820 -22.09 -62.47 12.78
C PRO A 820 -21.83 -60.98 12.97
N ASP A 821 -20.82 -60.66 13.79
CA ASP A 821 -20.23 -59.33 13.93
C ASP A 821 -19.94 -58.70 12.56
N ASN A 822 -20.38 -57.46 12.36
CA ASN A 822 -20.13 -56.73 11.14
C ASN A 822 -19.44 -55.39 11.43
N VAL A 823 -18.64 -54.97 10.46
CA VAL A 823 -17.88 -53.73 10.52
C VAL A 823 -18.13 -52.96 9.23
N GLY A 824 -18.60 -51.73 9.36
CA GLY A 824 -18.87 -50.81 8.26
C GLY A 824 -18.04 -49.55 8.35
N ASN A 825 -17.65 -49.02 7.19
CA ASN A 825 -16.96 -47.74 7.07
C ASN A 825 -17.76 -46.85 6.13
N ASN A 826 -18.16 -45.67 6.59
CA ASN A 826 -18.70 -44.62 5.73
C ASN A 826 -17.67 -43.50 5.62
N PHE A 827 -17.46 -42.99 4.41
CA PHE A 827 -16.64 -41.83 4.16
C PHE A 827 -17.38 -40.87 3.23
N ARG A 828 -17.42 -39.60 3.60
CA ARG A 828 -17.99 -38.53 2.78
C ARG A 828 -16.99 -37.40 2.68
N ALA A 829 -16.71 -36.97 1.47
CA ALA A 829 -15.93 -35.76 1.19
C ALA A 829 -16.77 -34.83 0.31
N LYS A 830 -16.92 -33.58 0.75
CA LYS A 830 -17.53 -32.50 -0.03
C LYS A 830 -16.48 -31.44 -0.30
N VAL A 831 -16.43 -30.99 -1.54
CA VAL A 831 -15.70 -29.79 -1.96
C VAL A 831 -16.67 -28.90 -2.71
N GLY A 832 -16.76 -27.63 -2.32
CA GLY A 832 -17.69 -26.69 -2.93
C GLY A 832 -17.16 -25.27 -2.89
N ARG A 833 -17.90 -24.37 -3.53
CA ARG A 833 -17.64 -22.93 -3.52
C ARG A 833 -18.94 -22.17 -3.32
N ARG A 834 -18.90 -21.14 -2.49
CA ARG A 834 -19.96 -20.12 -2.41
C ARG A 834 -19.82 -19.19 -3.61
N PHE A 835 -20.83 -19.17 -4.46
CA PHE A 835 -20.90 -18.29 -5.63
C PHE A 835 -21.57 -16.95 -5.29
N TYR A 836 -22.50 -17.01 -4.36
CA TYR A 836 -23.12 -15.89 -3.64
C TYR A 836 -23.03 -16.21 -2.15
N GLU A 837 -23.27 -15.23 -1.27
CA GLU A 837 -23.29 -15.48 0.18
C GLU A 837 -24.29 -16.58 0.55
N GLU A 838 -25.39 -16.63 -0.20
CA GLU A 838 -26.53 -17.51 0.01
C GLU A 838 -26.41 -18.85 -0.71
N LEU A 839 -25.57 -18.96 -1.76
CA LEU A 839 -25.56 -20.13 -2.65
C LEU A 839 -24.22 -20.86 -2.63
N LEU A 840 -24.24 -22.06 -2.07
CA LEU A 840 -23.14 -23.02 -2.07
C LEU A 840 -23.40 -24.12 -3.09
N LEU A 841 -22.49 -24.27 -4.06
CA LEU A 841 -22.51 -25.37 -5.02
C LEU A 841 -21.24 -26.20 -4.90
N GLY A 842 -21.33 -27.51 -5.08
CA GLY A 842 -20.16 -28.36 -4.99
C GLY A 842 -20.36 -29.79 -5.43
N TYR A 843 -19.32 -30.57 -5.18
CA TYR A 843 -19.23 -31.97 -5.47
C TYR A 843 -19.08 -32.78 -4.17
N GLU A 844 -19.83 -33.86 -4.06
CA GLU A 844 -19.79 -34.82 -2.97
C GLU A 844 -19.36 -36.20 -3.50
N TYR A 845 -18.36 -36.78 -2.86
CA TYR A 845 -18.04 -38.19 -2.94
C TYR A 845 -18.48 -38.87 -1.64
N PHE A 846 -19.26 -39.93 -1.76
CA PHE A 846 -19.64 -40.78 -0.63
C PHE A 846 -19.24 -42.22 -0.93
N PHE A 847 -18.68 -42.88 0.06
CA PHE A 847 -18.25 -44.28 0.01
C PHE A 847 -18.74 -45.02 1.25
N SER A 848 -19.22 -46.24 1.07
CA SER A 848 -19.68 -47.11 2.16
C SER A 848 -19.26 -48.55 1.88
N ASP A 849 -18.65 -49.19 2.87
CA ASP A 849 -18.16 -50.56 2.74
C ASP A 849 -18.31 -51.34 4.05
N PHE A 850 -19.03 -52.45 3.97
CA PHE A 850 -19.25 -53.40 5.07
C PHE A 850 -18.54 -54.73 4.82
N ARG A 851 -17.95 -55.28 5.89
CA ARG A 851 -17.21 -56.54 5.84
C ARG A 851 -18.07 -57.71 5.33
N TYR A 852 -19.31 -57.81 5.80
CA TYR A 852 -20.23 -58.85 5.41
C TYR A 852 -21.53 -58.26 4.85
N ASN A 853 -22.04 -58.87 3.79
CA ASN A 853 -23.38 -58.61 3.27
C ASN A 853 -24.39 -59.39 4.12
N LEU A 854 -25.19 -58.68 4.91
CA LEU A 854 -26.20 -59.23 5.81
C LEU A 854 -27.60 -58.88 5.34
N VAL A 855 -28.54 -59.82 5.49
CA VAL A 855 -29.95 -59.64 5.11
C VAL A 855 -30.71 -58.73 6.10
N TYR A 856 -30.14 -58.49 7.29
CA TYR A 856 -30.83 -57.82 8.39
C TYR A 856 -30.86 -56.29 8.29
N TYR A 857 -29.96 -55.67 7.54
CA TYR A 857 -29.91 -54.22 7.34
C TYR A 857 -29.00 -53.89 6.15
N TYR A 858 -29.08 -52.65 5.66
CA TYR A 858 -28.30 -52.21 4.51
C TYR A 858 -26.80 -52.28 4.80
N THR A 859 -26.11 -53.19 4.11
CA THR A 859 -24.68 -53.50 4.26
C THR A 859 -23.97 -53.45 2.90
N PRO A 860 -23.89 -52.26 2.28
CA PRO A 860 -23.25 -52.12 0.99
C PRO A 860 -21.78 -52.57 1.04
N GLN A 861 -21.31 -53.19 -0.04
CA GLN A 861 -19.90 -53.53 -0.24
C GLN A 861 -19.37 -52.72 -1.41
N GLU A 862 -18.26 -52.01 -1.19
CA GLU A 862 -17.62 -51.11 -2.17
C GLU A 862 -18.58 -50.08 -2.82
N PHE A 863 -19.60 -49.61 -2.08
CA PHE A 863 -20.56 -48.64 -2.61
C PHE A 863 -19.91 -47.26 -2.71
N SER A 864 -20.06 -46.61 -3.86
CA SER A 864 -19.70 -45.20 -4.00
C SER A 864 -20.76 -44.41 -4.75
N SER A 865 -20.89 -43.14 -4.42
CA SER A 865 -21.72 -42.20 -5.17
C SER A 865 -20.97 -40.91 -5.42
N HIS A 866 -21.24 -40.34 -6.59
CA HIS A 866 -20.66 -39.10 -7.08
C HIS A 866 -21.80 -38.13 -7.33
N SER A 867 -21.86 -37.04 -6.56
CA SER A 867 -23.02 -36.14 -6.58
C SER A 867 -22.61 -34.68 -6.75
N LEU A 868 -23.41 -33.93 -7.50
CA LEU A 868 -23.41 -32.48 -7.46
C LEU A 868 -24.44 -32.03 -6.43
N PHE A 869 -24.03 -31.16 -5.51
CA PHE A 869 -24.91 -30.64 -4.47
C PHE A 869 -25.03 -29.12 -4.56
N ALA A 870 -26.18 -28.62 -4.11
CA ALA A 870 -26.49 -27.22 -3.96
C ALA A 870 -27.13 -26.98 -2.60
N VAL A 871 -26.75 -25.89 -1.93
CA VAL A 871 -27.41 -25.39 -0.73
C VAL A 871 -27.65 -23.91 -0.93
N TRP A 872 -28.91 -23.50 -0.78
CA TRP A 872 -29.37 -22.14 -0.89
C TRP A 872 -29.97 -21.68 0.45
N GLN A 873 -29.41 -20.61 1.00
CA GLN A 873 -29.92 -19.89 2.15
C GLN A 873 -30.95 -18.86 1.66
N ILE A 874 -32.23 -19.15 1.88
CA ILE A 874 -33.33 -18.35 1.33
C ILE A 874 -33.59 -17.12 2.21
N VAL A 875 -33.47 -17.26 3.53
CA VAL A 875 -33.63 -16.19 4.52
C VAL A 875 -32.57 -16.35 5.60
N ASP A 876 -31.96 -15.23 6.00
CA ASP A 876 -31.11 -15.10 7.19
C ASP A 876 -31.20 -13.65 7.70
N ASP A 877 -32.20 -13.37 8.54
CA ASP A 877 -32.48 -12.00 9.04
C ASP A 877 -32.27 -11.88 10.57
N GLY A 878 -31.59 -12.85 11.18
CA GLY A 878 -31.38 -12.96 12.62
C GLY A 878 -32.59 -13.49 13.40
N ILE A 879 -33.78 -13.53 12.79
CA ILE A 879 -35.00 -14.12 13.36
C ILE A 879 -35.31 -15.46 12.67
N TRP A 880 -35.18 -15.50 11.34
CA TRP A 880 -35.37 -16.66 10.50
C TRP A 880 -34.06 -17.03 9.81
N ASP A 881 -33.64 -18.29 9.95
CA ASP A 881 -32.62 -18.91 9.09
C ASP A 881 -33.27 -20.09 8.35
N PHE A 882 -33.57 -19.90 7.07
CA PHE A 882 -34.17 -20.91 6.21
C PHE A 882 -33.22 -21.32 5.09
N ARG A 883 -32.86 -22.60 5.05
CA ARG A 883 -31.97 -23.19 4.06
C ARG A 883 -32.63 -24.36 3.37
N ILE A 884 -32.53 -24.38 2.05
CA ILE A 884 -32.88 -25.54 1.23
C ILE A 884 -31.62 -26.07 0.57
N GLY A 885 -31.43 -27.38 0.58
CA GLY A 885 -30.36 -28.04 -0.12
C GLY A 885 -30.87 -29.22 -0.90
N GLY A 886 -30.03 -29.69 -1.81
CA GLY A 886 -30.26 -30.93 -2.51
C GLY A 886 -29.03 -31.39 -3.25
N LYS A 887 -29.05 -32.64 -3.69
CA LYS A 887 -28.02 -33.18 -4.59
C LYS A 887 -28.61 -34.11 -5.62
N ILE A 888 -27.92 -34.19 -6.76
CA ILE A 888 -28.16 -35.17 -7.80
C ILE A 888 -26.85 -35.90 -8.03
N GLY A 889 -26.88 -37.22 -7.99
CA GLY A 889 -25.69 -38.04 -8.10
C GLY A 889 -25.90 -39.33 -8.87
N TYR A 890 -24.79 -40.01 -9.10
CA TYR A 890 -24.72 -41.28 -9.82
C TYR A 890 -23.98 -42.30 -8.97
N ILE A 891 -24.48 -43.54 -8.98
CA ILE A 891 -23.93 -44.69 -8.25
C ILE A 891 -23.36 -45.65 -9.30
N PRO A 892 -22.04 -45.65 -9.55
CA PRO A 892 -21.45 -46.38 -10.68
C PRO A 892 -21.61 -47.89 -10.64
N GLN A 893 -21.61 -48.50 -9.44
CA GLN A 893 -21.64 -49.94 -9.26
C GLN A 893 -22.98 -50.55 -9.68
N SER A 894 -24.07 -49.82 -9.45
CA SER A 894 -25.44 -50.31 -9.67
C SER A 894 -26.19 -49.57 -10.78
N ASP A 895 -25.59 -48.53 -11.37
CA ASP A 895 -26.18 -47.71 -12.44
C ASP A 895 -27.50 -47.04 -11.99
N TYR A 896 -27.51 -46.50 -10.77
CA TYR A 896 -28.63 -45.75 -10.19
C TYR A 896 -28.35 -44.25 -10.19
N LEU A 897 -29.41 -43.46 -10.37
CA LEU A 897 -29.40 -42.03 -10.07
C LEU A 897 -29.86 -41.80 -8.63
N LEU A 898 -29.16 -40.92 -7.91
CA LEU A 898 -29.48 -40.48 -6.57
C LEU A 898 -30.00 -39.05 -6.64
N ARG A 899 -31.09 -38.75 -5.93
CA ARG A 899 -31.58 -37.39 -5.69
C ARG A 899 -31.92 -37.23 -4.22
N GLU A 900 -31.49 -36.13 -3.64
CA GLU A 900 -31.83 -35.76 -2.27
C GLU A 900 -32.26 -34.30 -2.20
N LEU A 901 -33.18 -34.01 -1.29
CA LEU A 901 -33.63 -32.68 -0.93
C LEU A 901 -33.67 -32.60 0.59
N ASN A 902 -33.09 -31.53 1.13
CA ASN A 902 -33.07 -31.27 2.56
C ASN A 902 -33.48 -29.82 2.82
N ALA A 903 -34.19 -29.57 3.91
CA ALA A 903 -34.57 -28.24 4.32
C ALA A 903 -34.27 -28.08 5.81
N ARG A 904 -33.76 -26.92 6.20
CA ARG A 904 -33.55 -26.52 7.59
C ARG A 904 -34.22 -25.18 7.81
N VAL A 905 -34.97 -25.07 8.88
CA VAL A 905 -35.55 -23.81 9.36
C VAL A 905 -35.15 -23.61 10.81
N ILE A 906 -34.70 -22.41 11.13
CA ILE A 906 -34.51 -21.92 12.49
C ILE A 906 -35.35 -20.66 12.61
N TYR A 907 -36.10 -20.56 13.70
CA TYR A 907 -36.93 -19.42 14.03
C TYR A 907 -36.71 -19.02 15.48
N ASP A 908 -36.09 -17.86 15.68
CA ASP A 908 -35.86 -17.23 16.96
C ASP A 908 -37.07 -16.37 17.33
N VAL A 909 -37.98 -16.93 18.14
CA VAL A 909 -39.25 -16.29 18.50
C VAL A 909 -39.00 -15.06 19.39
N PHE A 910 -38.05 -15.19 20.30
CA PHE A 910 -37.48 -14.16 21.16
C PHE A 910 -36.14 -14.70 21.69
N GLU A 911 -35.33 -13.87 22.36
CA GLU A 911 -33.97 -14.20 22.82
C GLU A 911 -33.82 -15.54 23.56
N ARG A 912 -34.89 -16.03 24.17
CA ARG A 912 -34.89 -17.23 25.00
C ARG A 912 -35.61 -18.42 24.36
N LEU A 913 -36.22 -18.29 23.18
CA LEU A 913 -36.95 -19.38 22.52
C LEU A 913 -36.55 -19.51 21.05
N ARG A 914 -35.80 -20.59 20.75
CA ARG A 914 -35.40 -20.97 19.39
C ARG A 914 -36.14 -22.22 18.95
N ILE A 915 -36.79 -22.18 17.80
CA ILE A 915 -37.40 -23.36 17.15
C ILE A 915 -36.52 -23.79 15.99
N SER A 916 -36.22 -25.08 15.88
CA SER A 916 -35.44 -25.64 14.78
C SER A 916 -36.13 -26.85 14.17
N GLY A 917 -36.31 -26.81 12.86
CA GLY A 917 -36.85 -27.89 12.04
C GLY A 917 -35.85 -28.34 10.99
N ASN A 918 -35.74 -29.65 10.76
CA ASN A 918 -35.00 -30.23 9.64
C ASN A 918 -35.89 -31.25 8.92
N ALA A 919 -35.95 -31.18 7.60
CA ALA A 919 -36.64 -32.13 6.74
C ALA A 919 -35.67 -32.72 5.73
N PHE A 920 -35.83 -33.99 5.41
CA PHE A 920 -35.05 -34.71 4.41
C PHE A 920 -35.97 -35.57 3.56
N TRP A 921 -35.69 -35.63 2.27
CA TRP A 921 -36.30 -36.54 1.31
C TRP A 921 -35.21 -37.02 0.36
N GLY A 922 -35.06 -38.33 0.22
CA GLY A 922 -34.06 -38.96 -0.63
C GLY A 922 -34.71 -40.03 -1.49
N ASN A 923 -34.23 -40.17 -2.72
CA ASN A 923 -34.67 -41.21 -3.64
C ASN A 923 -33.50 -41.65 -4.53
N THR A 924 -33.29 -42.96 -4.64
CA THR A 924 -32.52 -43.57 -5.73
C THR A 924 -33.49 -44.17 -6.73
N PHE A 925 -33.18 -44.11 -8.02
CA PHE A 925 -34.02 -44.73 -9.05
C PHE A 925 -33.22 -45.23 -10.24
N ARG A 926 -33.70 -46.33 -10.82
CA ARG A 926 -33.31 -46.92 -12.10
C ARG A 926 -34.55 -47.63 -12.66
N ASP A 927 -35.04 -47.15 -13.81
CA ASP A 927 -36.31 -47.64 -14.40
C ASP A 927 -37.50 -47.57 -13.42
N GLU A 928 -38.09 -48.72 -13.04
CA GLU A 928 -39.20 -48.83 -12.06
C GLU A 928 -38.74 -49.15 -10.63
N ASP A 929 -37.44 -49.41 -10.41
CA ASP A 929 -36.88 -49.82 -9.12
C ASP A 929 -36.15 -48.65 -8.43
N GLY A 930 -36.22 -48.58 -7.10
CA GLY A 930 -35.62 -47.49 -6.33
C GLY A 930 -35.75 -47.66 -4.82
N TYR A 931 -35.05 -46.82 -4.07
CA TYR A 931 -35.22 -46.68 -2.62
C TYR A 931 -35.54 -45.23 -2.29
N THR A 932 -36.58 -45.02 -1.50
CA THR A 932 -37.12 -43.71 -1.14
C THR A 932 -37.22 -43.62 0.37
N SER A 933 -36.71 -42.53 0.92
CA SER A 933 -36.82 -42.26 2.35
C SER A 933 -37.12 -40.79 2.63
N ALA A 934 -37.78 -40.55 3.74
CA ALA A 934 -38.08 -39.20 4.22
C ALA A 934 -37.89 -39.15 5.74
N SER A 935 -37.43 -38.01 6.24
CA SER A 935 -37.42 -37.74 7.67
C SER A 935 -37.72 -36.29 8.00
N PHE A 936 -38.22 -36.09 9.21
CA PHE A 936 -38.53 -34.79 9.75
C PHE A 936 -38.14 -34.75 11.23
N TYR A 937 -37.44 -33.71 11.63
CA TYR A 937 -37.04 -33.42 13.00
C TYR A 937 -37.49 -32.02 13.37
N LEU A 938 -38.10 -31.86 14.53
CA LEU A 938 -38.52 -30.57 15.07
C LEU A 938 -38.14 -30.50 16.54
N THR A 939 -37.57 -29.39 16.96
CA THR A 939 -37.25 -29.12 18.37
C THR A 939 -37.47 -27.66 18.68
N ALA A 940 -37.77 -27.35 19.93
CA ALA A 940 -37.62 -26.00 20.47
C ALA A 940 -36.55 -26.01 21.55
N PHE A 941 -35.86 -24.89 21.77
CA PHE A 941 -34.94 -24.67 22.86
C PHE A 941 -35.44 -23.46 23.62
N TRP A 942 -35.95 -23.67 24.83
CA TRP A 942 -36.49 -22.62 25.68
C TRP A 942 -35.62 -22.43 26.91
N THR A 943 -34.90 -21.31 26.96
CA THR A 943 -34.04 -20.92 28.07
C THR A 943 -34.84 -20.20 29.15
N LEU A 944 -34.79 -20.72 30.37
CA LEU A 944 -35.37 -20.18 31.59
C LEU A 944 -34.22 -19.77 32.51
N TYR A 945 -34.27 -18.56 33.06
CA TYR A 945 -33.33 -18.08 34.08
C TYR A 945 -33.97 -18.19 35.46
#